data_AF-A0A0D2J7P2-F1
#
_entry.id   AF-A0A0D2J7P2-F1
#
_cell.length_a   1.000
_cell.length_b   1.000
_cell.length_c   1.000
_cell.angle_alpha   90.00
_cell.angle_beta   90.00
_cell.angle_gamma   90.00
#
_symmetry.space_group_name_H-M   'P 1'
#
loop_
_entity.id
_entity.type
_entity.pdbx_description
1 polymer ?
#
loop_
_entity_poly.entity_id
_entity_poly.type
_entity_poly.pdbx_seq_one_letter_code
_entity_poly.pdbx_strand_id
1 'polypeptide(L)'
;MAALVYQNLLVDEGVSRLHQKSMSKDKQSPDQPAPFRGEFSFVNKDAGNIDSKDHNAAVSWHVMNRYERWKKQEQAKKLRASANVPVGPLLPPSQQQQQQTQTGQQQPSRPQRPRAQSVRRVPYEIPKRARLTEVSQTGATPTATPFGFDPWTAEQPLQLGYPGISTGQASSSGLATSTTSTPSTHSGIIEDDPAVPLGSINTPFDLREKNPFESSVLSMTPLVSNLIGFAYEIFIPQSWPKEADRTQGAYEIARCWEDTAIINQDACYANAYLSLLAAAMAALTEDDSLAYQSRFFQGQAMTELRQRVTQPGPQDLITLKAILKLFSSETLVDNTSVARTHLKMLRNLVNAAGGVILLDAWFREDLLSCDCYFALKYETRPLFPAQEWTPGPLSQPWKARLLSAAIFGDHASGIDSLIEHPAMKAILTDLRELFRAREYTQNHDVPTDDQLLRWQQLRKFDCVSRLADHYVNLAIYPHLFNRPITQAYVCIAAALITNMVLGSPEPVRFGLKLINDLRKKLRERDIEGDDVQYRRLRLWALYVGSLAEKVHPVGVENEEWFESNYHSLAAEMGMSGWEDTKKVMRQLLYSDKLHQEIESGRAHRIVDVRQGLYSASGCSWREPLLDTNLGVDASDAEVGGSGSASEAAVASSVAARKQPADE
;
A
#
# COMPACT_ATOMS: atom_id res chain seq x y z
N MET A 1 -18.44 13.67 55.72
CA MET A 1 -17.98 15.04 55.40
C MET A 1 -18.48 15.36 54.01
N ALA A 2 -19.41 16.31 53.93
CA ALA A 2 -20.22 16.62 52.76
C ALA A 2 -19.49 17.57 51.79
N ALA A 3 -19.59 17.29 50.50
CA ALA A 3 -19.17 18.21 49.44
C ALA A 3 -20.41 18.69 48.68
N LEU A 4 -20.54 20.01 48.64
CA LEU A 4 -21.63 20.79 48.07
C LEU A 4 -21.69 20.69 46.54
N VAL A 5 -22.88 20.36 46.05
CA VAL A 5 -23.31 20.46 44.65
C VAL A 5 -23.88 21.87 44.45
N TYR A 6 -23.28 22.66 43.55
CA TYR A 6 -23.88 23.91 43.06
C TYR A 6 -24.55 23.66 41.71
N GLN A 7 -25.88 23.70 41.71
CA GLN A 7 -26.72 23.86 40.52
C GLN A 7 -26.69 25.33 40.09
N ASN A 8 -26.55 25.59 38.78
CA ASN A 8 -27.04 26.81 38.16
C ASN A 8 -27.63 26.45 36.79
N LEU A 9 -28.95 26.58 36.70
CA LEU A 9 -29.80 26.51 35.51
C LEU A 9 -30.49 27.87 35.38
N LEU A 10 -30.83 28.23 34.14
CA LEU A 10 -31.81 29.26 33.75
C LEU A 10 -31.42 30.74 33.96
N VAL A 11 -30.69 31.31 32.98
CA VAL A 11 -31.05 32.57 32.29
C VAL A 11 -30.21 32.61 31.01
N ASP A 12 -30.78 32.34 29.82
CA ASP A 12 -30.56 33.14 28.59
C ASP A 12 -31.35 32.57 27.39
N GLU A 13 -32.66 32.87 27.30
CA GLU A 13 -33.47 32.54 26.10
C GLU A 13 -34.17 33.78 25.51
N GLY A 14 -33.66 34.98 25.83
CA GLY A 14 -34.31 36.26 25.49
C GLY A 14 -33.59 37.16 24.48
N VAL A 15 -32.29 36.98 24.22
CA VAL A 15 -31.49 38.02 23.55
C VAL A 15 -31.19 37.73 22.06
N SER A 16 -31.43 36.51 21.57
CA SER A 16 -31.03 36.14 20.20
C SER A 16 -31.97 36.58 19.06
N ARG A 17 -33.07 37.31 19.31
CA ARG A 17 -34.04 37.71 18.26
C ARG A 17 -33.99 39.17 17.78
N LEU A 18 -33.13 40.02 18.32
CA LEU A 18 -33.13 41.47 18.01
C LEU A 18 -31.94 41.98 17.17
N HIS A 19 -30.99 41.13 16.76
CA HIS A 19 -29.80 41.56 16.00
C HIS A 19 -29.64 40.98 14.60
N GLN A 20 -30.71 40.43 14.00
CA GLN A 20 -30.70 40.11 12.56
C GLN A 20 -30.98 41.35 11.70
N LYS A 21 -30.19 42.41 11.92
CA LYS A 21 -30.19 43.62 11.10
C LYS A 21 -29.37 43.29 9.85
N SER A 22 -30.08 43.12 8.74
CA SER A 22 -29.58 42.88 7.39
C SER A 22 -28.35 43.74 7.06
N MET A 23 -27.16 43.17 7.25
CA MET A 23 -25.90 43.75 6.78
C MET A 23 -25.81 43.51 5.26
N SER A 24 -25.84 44.62 4.53
CA SER A 24 -25.37 44.82 3.16
C SER A 24 -25.87 43.87 2.06
N LYS A 25 -26.77 44.39 1.22
CA LYS A 25 -26.95 43.91 -0.16
C LYS A 25 -25.76 44.38 -1.02
N ASP A 26 -24.55 43.95 -0.70
CA ASP A 26 -23.46 44.03 -1.66
C ASP A 26 -23.70 42.95 -2.70
N LYS A 27 -23.84 43.37 -3.96
CA LYS A 27 -23.89 42.46 -5.10
C LYS A 27 -22.59 41.66 -5.08
N GLN A 28 -22.65 40.41 -4.61
CA GLN A 28 -21.53 39.48 -4.66
C GLN A 28 -20.99 39.46 -6.08
N SER A 29 -19.71 39.81 -6.23
CA SER A 29 -18.99 39.61 -7.48
C SER A 29 -19.12 38.12 -7.88
N PRO A 30 -19.37 37.81 -9.17
CA PRO A 30 -19.42 36.42 -9.64
C PRO A 30 -18.14 35.63 -9.34
N ASP A 31 -17.04 36.32 -9.01
CA ASP A 31 -15.76 35.69 -8.70
C ASP A 31 -15.57 35.34 -7.21
N GLN A 32 -16.40 35.84 -6.30
CA GLN A 32 -16.24 35.50 -4.88
C GLN A 32 -16.60 34.02 -4.60
N PRO A 33 -15.77 33.28 -3.85
CA PRO A 33 -16.10 31.92 -3.45
C PRO A 33 -17.36 31.94 -2.57
N ALA A 34 -18.23 30.95 -2.75
CA ALA A 34 -19.38 30.78 -1.87
C ALA A 34 -18.90 30.68 -0.41
N PRO A 35 -19.59 31.28 0.57
CA PRO A 35 -19.18 31.20 1.96
C PRO A 35 -19.26 29.76 2.47
N PHE A 36 -18.34 29.37 3.35
CA PHE A 36 -18.35 28.08 4.02
C PHE A 36 -19.68 27.89 4.77
N ARG A 37 -20.39 26.80 4.47
CA ARG A 37 -21.70 26.49 5.07
C ARG A 37 -21.64 25.37 6.14
N GLY A 38 -20.44 24.95 6.53
CA GLY A 38 -20.29 23.95 7.59
C GLY A 38 -20.38 24.56 8.99
N GLU A 39 -20.43 23.71 10.01
CA GLU A 39 -20.32 24.12 11.41
C GLU A 39 -18.98 24.83 11.65
N PHE A 40 -19.00 25.96 12.35
CA PHE A 40 -17.79 26.66 12.78
C PHE A 40 -17.33 26.14 14.14
N SER A 41 -16.04 25.86 14.28
CA SER A 41 -15.44 25.57 15.58
C SER A 41 -14.79 26.84 16.13
N PHE A 42 -15.28 27.35 17.25
CA PHE A 42 -14.68 28.48 17.94
C PHE A 42 -13.78 27.95 19.06
N VAL A 43 -12.53 28.43 19.11
CA VAL A 43 -11.63 28.20 20.24
C VAL A 43 -11.51 29.52 20.98
N ASN A 44 -12.01 29.55 22.22
CA ASN A 44 -11.82 30.71 23.09
C ASN A 44 -10.41 30.63 23.69
N LYS A 45 -9.53 31.54 23.29
CA LYS A 45 -8.21 31.70 23.91
C LYS A 45 -8.31 32.77 24.99
N ASP A 46 -8.16 32.37 26.25
CA ASP A 46 -7.94 33.30 27.36
C ASP A 46 -6.46 33.28 27.78
N ALA A 47 -6.10 34.15 28.73
CA ALA A 47 -4.74 34.26 29.22
C ALA A 47 -4.25 32.97 29.95
N GLY A 48 -5.16 32.11 30.41
CA GLY A 48 -4.81 30.84 31.07
C GLY A 48 -4.61 29.68 30.10
N ASN A 49 -5.09 29.81 28.86
CA ASN A 49 -5.17 28.72 27.89
C ASN A 49 -4.53 29.07 26.53
N ILE A 50 -3.72 30.13 26.47
CA ILE A 50 -3.11 30.62 25.23
C ILE A 50 -2.15 29.59 24.59
N ASP A 51 -1.52 28.76 25.44
CA ASP A 51 -0.49 27.77 25.11
C ASP A 51 -0.98 26.31 25.08
N SER A 52 -2.30 26.03 25.20
CA SER A 52 -2.75 24.64 25.11
C SER A 52 -2.54 24.08 23.70
N LYS A 53 -1.60 23.14 23.62
CA LYS A 53 -1.31 22.34 22.43
C LYS A 53 -2.54 21.54 21.98
N ASP A 54 -3.45 21.23 22.90
CA ASP A 54 -4.64 20.41 22.66
C ASP A 54 -5.65 21.10 21.73
N HIS A 55 -5.80 22.43 21.82
CA HIS A 55 -6.68 23.17 20.91
C HIS A 55 -6.07 23.33 19.51
N ASN A 56 -4.74 23.37 19.39
CA ASN A 56 -4.09 23.42 18.08
C ASN A 56 -4.36 22.14 17.28
N ALA A 57 -4.43 20.97 17.94
CA ALA A 57 -4.76 19.71 17.29
C ALA A 57 -6.22 19.70 16.79
N ALA A 58 -7.17 20.16 17.61
CA ALA A 58 -8.59 20.23 17.22
C ALA A 58 -8.84 21.23 16.08
N VAL A 59 -8.19 22.41 16.12
CA VAL A 59 -8.25 23.39 15.02
C VAL A 59 -7.63 22.82 13.75
N SER A 60 -6.46 22.20 13.85
CA SER A 60 -5.79 21.56 12.71
C SER A 60 -6.68 20.46 12.11
N TRP A 61 -7.32 19.63 12.94
CA TRP A 61 -8.26 18.62 12.48
C TRP A 61 -9.47 19.23 11.77
N HIS A 62 -10.07 20.30 12.31
CA HIS A 62 -11.20 20.99 11.71
C HIS A 62 -10.84 21.59 10.35
N VAL A 63 -9.71 22.29 10.26
CA VAL A 63 -9.21 22.92 9.02
C VAL A 63 -8.94 21.86 7.96
N MET A 64 -8.21 20.79 8.32
CA MET A 64 -7.82 19.76 7.36
C MET A 64 -9.00 18.88 6.90
N ASN A 65 -9.88 18.47 7.82
CA ASN A 65 -10.91 17.49 7.50
C ASN A 65 -12.24 18.09 7.02
N ARG A 66 -12.58 19.31 7.47
CA ARG A 66 -13.84 19.96 7.10
C ARG A 66 -13.65 21.08 6.08
N TYR A 67 -12.82 22.07 6.39
CA TYR A 67 -12.67 23.26 5.53
C TYR A 67 -11.99 22.93 4.20
N GLU A 68 -10.82 22.27 4.21
CA GLU A 68 -10.11 21.94 2.97
C GLU A 68 -10.90 20.96 2.08
N ARG A 69 -11.66 20.04 2.67
CA ARG A 69 -12.56 19.14 1.93
C ARG A 69 -13.68 19.91 1.22
N TRP A 70 -14.32 20.85 1.92
CA TRP A 70 -15.34 21.72 1.33
C TRP A 70 -14.75 22.59 0.21
N LYS A 71 -13.58 23.20 0.45
CA LYS A 71 -12.88 24.04 -0.52
C LYS A 71 -12.56 23.28 -1.82
N LYS A 72 -12.05 22.05 -1.71
CA LYS A 72 -11.80 21.17 -2.87
C LYS A 72 -13.09 20.84 -3.63
N GLN A 73 -14.20 20.57 -2.92
CA GLN A 73 -15.50 20.32 -3.56
C GLN A 73 -16.02 21.54 -4.31
N GLU A 74 -15.90 22.74 -3.75
CA GLU A 74 -16.30 23.98 -4.42
C GLU A 74 -15.41 24.29 -5.63
N GLN A 75 -14.09 24.07 -5.54
CA GLN A 75 -13.20 24.18 -6.70
C GLN A 75 -13.57 23.19 -7.80
N ALA A 76 -13.86 21.94 -7.45
CA ALA A 76 -14.31 20.93 -8.42
C ALA A 76 -15.66 21.30 -9.06
N LYS A 77 -16.61 21.88 -8.30
CA LYS A 77 -17.86 22.42 -8.85
C LYS A 77 -17.61 23.57 -9.81
N LYS A 78 -16.72 24.51 -9.47
CA LYS A 78 -16.35 25.62 -10.36
C LYS A 78 -15.73 25.13 -11.66
N LEU A 79 -14.81 24.16 -11.61
CA LEU A 79 -14.21 23.56 -12.79
C LEU A 79 -15.24 22.84 -13.68
N ARG A 80 -16.24 22.18 -13.09
CA ARG A 80 -17.34 21.57 -13.84
C ARG A 80 -18.26 22.61 -14.48
N ALA A 81 -18.55 23.70 -13.76
CA ALA A 81 -19.36 24.80 -14.28
C ALA A 81 -18.65 25.54 -15.43
N SER A 82 -17.32 25.71 -15.35
CA SER A 82 -16.54 26.33 -16.43
C SER A 82 -16.34 25.42 -17.65
N ALA A 83 -16.41 24.10 -17.46
CA ALA A 83 -16.18 23.14 -18.54
C ALA A 83 -17.37 22.94 -19.50
N ASN A 84 -18.50 23.64 -19.32
CA ASN A 84 -19.70 23.58 -20.19
C ASN A 84 -20.11 22.14 -20.59
N VAL A 85 -19.95 21.17 -19.68
CA VAL A 85 -20.29 19.77 -19.94
C VAL A 85 -21.82 19.66 -19.97
N PRO A 86 -22.44 19.24 -21.08
CA PRO A 86 -23.89 19.12 -21.17
C PRO A 86 -24.39 18.07 -20.18
N VAL A 87 -25.19 18.50 -19.21
CA VAL A 87 -25.86 17.61 -18.27
C VAL A 87 -27.20 17.22 -18.90
N GLY A 88 -27.35 15.96 -19.29
CA GLY A 88 -28.63 15.41 -19.72
C GLY A 88 -29.66 15.47 -18.58
N PRO A 89 -30.95 15.72 -18.87
CA PRO A 89 -31.97 15.91 -17.85
C PRO A 89 -32.23 14.62 -17.07
N LEU A 90 -31.91 14.62 -15.77
CA LEU A 90 -32.38 13.62 -14.82
C LEU A 90 -33.79 13.99 -14.36
N LEU A 91 -34.75 13.13 -14.67
CA LEU A 91 -36.14 13.24 -14.20
C LEU A 91 -36.24 12.96 -12.69
N PRO A 92 -37.09 13.69 -11.95
CA PRO A 92 -37.34 13.43 -10.53
C PRO A 92 -38.22 12.18 -10.32
N PRO A 93 -38.06 11.46 -9.18
CA PRO A 93 -38.86 10.28 -8.88
C PRO A 93 -40.28 10.69 -8.48
N SER A 94 -41.26 10.24 -9.27
CA SER A 94 -42.67 10.39 -8.96
C SER A 94 -43.12 9.37 -7.92
N GLN A 95 -43.86 9.88 -6.94
CA GLN A 95 -44.64 9.16 -5.96
C GLN A 95 -45.63 8.20 -6.64
N GLN A 96 -45.69 6.94 -6.19
CA GLN A 96 -46.87 6.11 -6.37
C GLN A 96 -47.40 5.68 -5.00
N GLN A 97 -48.54 6.27 -4.65
CA GLN A 97 -49.44 5.86 -3.60
C GLN A 97 -50.15 4.56 -3.98
N GLN A 98 -50.24 3.68 -3.00
CA GLN A 98 -51.41 2.93 -2.56
C GLN A 98 -52.68 3.07 -3.41
N GLN A 99 -53.16 1.95 -3.97
CA GLN A 99 -54.57 1.57 -3.89
C GLN A 99 -54.82 0.09 -4.18
N GLN A 100 -55.33 -0.56 -3.13
CA GLN A 100 -56.45 -1.50 -3.12
C GLN A 100 -56.28 -2.93 -3.67
N THR A 101 -56.17 -3.84 -2.71
CA THR A 101 -56.55 -5.26 -2.84
C THR A 101 -57.96 -5.43 -2.27
N GLN A 102 -58.93 -5.75 -3.13
CA GLN A 102 -60.16 -6.44 -2.74
C GLN A 102 -60.28 -7.75 -3.53
N THR A 103 -60.77 -8.73 -2.80
CA THR A 103 -60.98 -10.15 -3.06
C THR A 103 -61.99 -10.46 -4.17
N GLY A 104 -61.79 -11.58 -4.89
CA GLY A 104 -62.85 -12.21 -5.69
C GLY A 104 -62.39 -13.46 -6.44
N GLN A 105 -62.87 -14.62 -6.01
CA GLN A 105 -62.63 -15.96 -6.59
C GLN A 105 -63.34 -16.15 -7.94
N GLN A 106 -62.74 -16.95 -8.86
CA GLN A 106 -63.31 -18.20 -9.45
C GLN A 106 -62.60 -18.62 -10.77
N GLN A 107 -61.84 -19.73 -10.68
CA GLN A 107 -61.86 -20.96 -11.52
C GLN A 107 -61.69 -20.92 -13.07
N PRO A 108 -61.41 -22.07 -13.75
CA PRO A 108 -60.17 -22.21 -14.53
C PRO A 108 -60.36 -22.51 -16.02
N SER A 109 -59.38 -22.14 -16.86
CA SER A 109 -59.20 -22.76 -18.19
C SER A 109 -57.74 -22.73 -18.63
N ARG A 110 -57.23 -23.92 -18.98
CA ARG A 110 -55.90 -24.26 -19.50
C ARG A 110 -55.88 -24.06 -21.04
N PRO A 111 -54.76 -24.32 -21.75
CA PRO A 111 -53.60 -23.45 -21.98
C PRO A 111 -53.48 -23.01 -23.46
N GLN A 112 -52.82 -21.87 -23.74
CA GLN A 112 -52.29 -21.60 -25.09
C GLN A 112 -50.85 -21.05 -25.04
N ARG A 113 -49.98 -21.73 -25.80
CA ARG A 113 -48.62 -21.30 -26.18
C ARG A 113 -48.68 -20.00 -27.01
N PRO A 114 -47.64 -19.16 -26.91
CA PRO A 114 -47.09 -18.48 -28.08
C PRO A 114 -45.62 -18.86 -28.25
N ARG A 115 -45.22 -19.54 -29.34
CA ARG A 115 -44.78 -18.97 -30.63
C ARG A 115 -43.72 -17.88 -30.47
N ALA A 116 -42.48 -18.29 -30.79
CA ALA A 116 -41.31 -17.46 -30.98
C ALA A 116 -41.55 -16.34 -31.98
N GLN A 117 -41.12 -15.12 -31.63
CA GLN A 117 -41.01 -14.01 -32.56
C GLN A 117 -39.54 -13.76 -32.89
N SER A 118 -39.25 -13.80 -34.18
CA SER A 118 -37.98 -13.43 -34.80
C SER A 118 -37.73 -11.93 -34.64
N VAL A 119 -36.60 -11.57 -34.05
CA VAL A 119 -36.16 -10.17 -33.99
C VAL A 119 -35.41 -9.81 -35.27
N ARG A 120 -35.97 -8.79 -35.93
CA ARG A 120 -35.55 -8.11 -37.15
C ARG A 120 -34.24 -7.34 -36.90
N ARG A 121 -33.20 -7.61 -37.70
CA ARG A 121 -31.97 -6.80 -37.75
C ARG A 121 -32.27 -5.43 -38.36
N VAL A 122 -31.79 -4.37 -37.73
CA VAL A 122 -31.74 -3.00 -38.26
C VAL A 122 -30.26 -2.64 -38.46
N PRO A 123 -29.85 -2.04 -39.60
CA PRO A 123 -28.47 -1.63 -39.83
C PRO A 123 -28.16 -0.32 -39.09
N TYR A 124 -26.99 -0.24 -38.47
CA TYR A 124 -26.43 0.97 -37.88
C TYR A 124 -25.61 1.72 -38.95
N GLU A 125 -25.97 2.98 -39.23
CA GLU A 125 -25.13 3.92 -39.98
C GLU A 125 -24.15 4.65 -39.04
N ILE A 126 -22.92 4.84 -39.51
CA ILE A 126 -21.80 5.49 -38.81
C ILE A 126 -21.78 6.98 -39.19
N PRO A 127 -21.89 7.94 -38.25
CA PRO A 127 -21.68 9.34 -38.56
C PRO A 127 -20.20 9.72 -38.56
N LYS A 128 -19.82 10.41 -39.64
CA LYS A 128 -18.49 10.94 -39.94
C LYS A 128 -18.07 12.05 -38.98
N ARG A 129 -16.77 12.03 -38.70
CA ARG A 129 -15.95 12.96 -37.90
C ARG A 129 -15.90 14.36 -38.55
N ALA A 130 -16.30 15.39 -37.82
CA ALA A 130 -16.10 16.79 -38.21
C ALA A 130 -14.77 17.32 -37.64
N ARG A 131 -13.91 17.85 -38.52
CA ARG A 131 -12.77 18.70 -38.20
C ARG A 131 -13.27 20.11 -37.88
N LEU A 132 -12.79 20.70 -36.79
CA LEU A 132 -12.79 22.15 -36.60
C LEU A 132 -11.42 22.60 -36.10
N THR A 133 -10.73 23.30 -37.00
CA THR A 133 -9.69 24.29 -36.74
C THR A 133 -10.32 25.52 -36.09
N GLU A 134 -9.75 26.02 -35.00
CA GLU A 134 -9.63 27.47 -34.81
C GLU A 134 -8.60 27.83 -33.73
N VAL A 135 -7.83 28.86 -34.06
CA VAL A 135 -6.74 29.48 -33.32
C VAL A 135 -7.33 30.57 -32.43
N SER A 136 -6.90 30.66 -31.17
CA SER A 136 -6.99 31.92 -30.41
C SER A 136 -5.91 31.98 -29.33
N GLN A 137 -5.09 33.02 -29.46
CA GLN A 137 -4.06 33.46 -28.52
C GLN A 137 -4.66 34.36 -27.45
N THR A 138 -4.30 34.15 -26.19
CA THR A 138 -4.27 35.13 -25.08
C THR A 138 -3.34 34.51 -24.03
N GLY A 139 -2.24 35.10 -23.57
CA GLY A 139 -2.08 36.42 -22.98
C GLY A 139 -1.46 36.19 -21.60
N ALA A 140 -0.14 36.36 -21.48
CA ALA A 140 0.61 36.08 -20.26
C ALA A 140 0.53 37.23 -19.26
N THR A 141 0.33 36.92 -17.98
CA THR A 141 0.58 37.84 -16.86
C THR A 141 1.41 37.13 -15.78
N PRO A 142 2.40 37.83 -15.18
CA PRO A 142 3.34 37.24 -14.24
C PRO A 142 2.79 37.28 -12.82
N THR A 143 3.22 36.35 -11.96
CA THR A 143 3.02 36.51 -10.52
C THR A 143 4.27 36.07 -9.77
N ALA A 144 4.98 37.08 -9.29
CA ALA A 144 5.99 36.96 -8.25
C ALA A 144 5.30 36.75 -6.89
N THR A 145 5.83 35.87 -6.07
CA THR A 145 5.88 36.09 -4.61
C THR A 145 7.19 35.55 -4.03
N PRO A 146 7.83 36.30 -3.11
CA PRO A 146 9.02 35.91 -2.37
C PRO A 146 8.61 35.32 -1.01
N PHE A 147 9.18 34.20 -0.57
CA PHE A 147 9.38 33.86 0.85
C PHE A 147 10.29 32.63 0.91
N GLY A 148 11.58 32.89 1.15
CA GLY A 148 12.55 31.85 1.46
C GLY A 148 12.35 31.39 2.90
N PHE A 149 11.98 30.13 3.07
CA PHE A 149 11.99 29.43 4.35
C PHE A 149 12.95 28.26 4.19
N ASP A 150 14.10 28.33 4.86
CA ASP A 150 15.14 27.30 4.85
C ASP A 150 14.79 26.23 5.90
N PRO A 151 14.44 24.98 5.53
CA PRO A 151 13.91 23.99 6.48
C PRO A 151 14.98 23.19 7.25
N TRP A 152 16.27 23.53 7.18
CA TRP A 152 17.36 22.64 7.65
C TRP A 152 18.05 23.03 8.96
N THR A 153 17.35 23.66 9.91
CA THR A 153 17.87 23.87 11.27
C THR A 153 17.08 23.08 12.32
N ALA A 154 17.35 21.77 12.41
CA ALA A 154 17.21 21.04 13.67
C ALA A 154 17.97 19.69 13.65
N GLU A 155 18.84 19.56 14.66
CA GLU A 155 19.37 18.35 15.30
C GLU A 155 20.43 17.51 14.57
N GLN A 156 21.68 17.74 15.00
CA GLN A 156 22.82 16.84 14.79
C GLN A 156 22.58 15.49 15.50
N PRO A 157 22.71 14.34 14.83
CA PRO A 157 23.03 13.10 15.51
C PRO A 157 24.53 13.05 15.84
N LEU A 158 24.83 12.53 17.02
CA LEU A 158 26.16 12.33 17.60
C LEU A 158 27.16 11.80 16.55
N GLN A 159 28.24 12.55 16.33
CA GLN A 159 29.38 12.15 15.51
C GLN A 159 30.11 10.97 16.17
N LEU A 160 29.99 9.78 15.59
CA LEU A 160 30.94 8.69 15.80
C LEU A 160 32.19 9.01 14.96
N GLY A 161 33.32 9.22 15.63
CA GLY A 161 34.56 9.68 15.02
C GLY A 161 35.20 8.63 14.09
N TYR A 162 35.55 9.07 12.89
CA TYR A 162 36.54 8.42 12.03
C TYR A 162 37.78 9.31 11.92
N PRO A 163 39.01 8.77 12.02
CA PRO A 163 40.22 9.55 11.85
C PRO A 163 40.71 9.53 10.39
N GLY A 164 41.14 10.71 9.91
CA GLY A 164 42.06 10.85 8.79
C GLY A 164 41.41 11.34 7.50
N ILE A 165 41.57 12.63 7.22
CA ILE A 165 42.28 13.21 6.05
C ILE A 165 42.14 14.73 6.20
N SER A 166 43.28 15.39 6.42
CA SER A 166 43.41 16.85 6.49
C SER A 166 43.74 17.44 5.11
N THR A 167 43.49 18.75 4.98
CA THR A 167 43.87 19.76 3.95
C THR A 167 42.65 20.25 3.14
N GLY A 168 42.39 21.54 2.95
CA GLY A 168 43.06 22.78 3.34
C GLY A 168 42.18 23.98 2.92
N GLN A 169 42.34 25.11 3.60
CA GLN A 169 41.66 26.40 3.38
C GLN A 169 41.94 26.99 1.98
N ALA A 170 40.96 27.68 1.38
CA ALA A 170 40.97 29.15 1.22
C ALA A 170 39.87 29.68 0.28
N SER A 171 39.17 30.70 0.78
CA SER A 171 38.82 31.98 0.16
C SER A 171 38.00 32.07 -1.15
N SER A 172 36.79 32.57 -0.93
CA SER A 172 36.01 33.57 -1.70
C SER A 172 36.73 34.36 -2.81
N SER A 173 36.07 34.51 -3.96
CA SER A 173 35.50 35.78 -4.46
C SER A 173 35.09 35.69 -5.94
N GLY A 174 34.08 36.48 -6.34
CA GLY A 174 34.00 37.01 -7.71
C GLY A 174 32.84 36.53 -8.59
N LEU A 175 31.72 37.26 -8.55
CA LEU A 175 30.70 37.31 -9.61
C LEU A 175 31.27 37.92 -10.90
N ALA A 176 30.82 37.42 -12.06
CA ALA A 176 30.55 38.25 -13.24
C ALA A 176 29.48 37.62 -14.13
N THR A 177 28.67 38.49 -14.69
CA THR A 177 27.39 38.34 -15.36
C THR A 177 27.49 38.07 -16.88
N SER A 178 26.43 37.47 -17.41
CA SER A 178 25.87 37.62 -18.77
C SER A 178 26.59 36.96 -19.95
N THR A 179 25.86 36.09 -20.68
CA THR A 179 25.20 36.49 -21.94
C THR A 179 24.24 35.40 -22.42
N THR A 180 23.00 35.82 -22.64
CA THR A 180 21.91 35.14 -23.33
C THR A 180 22.29 34.80 -24.78
N SER A 181 22.07 33.54 -25.19
CA SER A 181 22.00 33.15 -26.59
C SER A 181 20.78 32.25 -26.82
N THR A 182 19.93 32.69 -27.73
CA THR A 182 18.73 32.01 -28.24
C THR A 182 19.12 30.98 -29.31
N PRO A 183 18.55 29.76 -29.33
CA PRO A 183 18.66 28.90 -30.50
C PRO A 183 17.42 29.03 -31.40
N SER A 184 17.67 29.36 -32.66
CA SER A 184 16.70 29.34 -33.76
C SER A 184 16.34 27.91 -34.15
N THR A 185 15.05 27.67 -34.31
CA THR A 185 14.46 26.45 -34.87
C THR A 185 14.47 26.53 -36.40
N HIS A 186 15.29 25.71 -37.05
CA HIS A 186 15.09 25.30 -38.44
C HIS A 186 15.18 23.77 -38.52
N SER A 187 14.02 23.12 -38.65
CA SER A 187 13.90 21.72 -39.03
C SER A 187 13.78 21.63 -40.54
N GLY A 188 14.75 20.97 -41.18
CA GLY A 188 14.67 20.47 -42.55
C GLY A 188 14.75 18.94 -42.51
N ILE A 189 13.68 18.31 -42.99
CA ILE A 189 13.50 16.86 -43.23
C ILE A 189 13.90 16.58 -44.70
N ILE A 190 14.18 15.30 -44.99
CA ILE A 190 14.42 14.60 -46.29
C ILE A 190 15.92 14.47 -46.65
N GLU A 191 16.51 13.36 -47.12
CA GLU A 191 16.36 11.88 -47.12
C GLU A 191 17.49 11.36 -48.06
N ASP A 192 18.03 10.17 -47.79
CA ASP A 192 18.82 9.25 -48.66
C ASP A 192 20.19 9.63 -49.27
N ASP A 193 21.25 8.86 -48.97
CA ASP A 193 21.69 7.64 -49.70
C ASP A 193 23.17 7.27 -49.36
N PRO A 194 23.59 5.99 -49.24
CA PRO A 194 24.94 5.59 -48.82
C PRO A 194 25.80 4.98 -49.96
N ALA A 195 26.98 5.55 -50.25
CA ALA A 195 28.13 4.83 -50.86
C ALA A 195 29.45 5.66 -50.86
N VAL A 196 30.37 5.29 -49.95
CA VAL A 196 31.87 5.15 -50.00
C VAL A 196 32.58 5.53 -51.34
N PRO A 197 33.80 6.15 -51.42
CA PRO A 197 35.03 5.72 -50.71
C PRO A 197 36.13 6.74 -50.32
N LEU A 198 36.94 6.28 -49.35
CA LEU A 198 38.39 6.47 -49.11
C LEU A 198 39.13 7.65 -49.76
N GLY A 199 39.81 8.45 -48.93
CA GLY A 199 40.97 9.23 -49.37
C GLY A 199 41.50 10.28 -48.38
N SER A 200 42.46 9.86 -47.54
CA SER A 200 43.66 10.63 -47.14
C SER A 200 43.52 11.92 -46.30
N ILE A 201 44.13 11.95 -45.12
CA ILE A 201 45.38 12.69 -44.83
C ILE A 201 45.72 12.55 -43.33
N ASN A 202 46.94 12.08 -43.08
CA ASN A 202 47.59 12.02 -41.78
C ASN A 202 47.83 13.42 -41.19
N THR A 203 47.34 13.66 -39.98
CA THR A 203 47.90 14.64 -39.05
C THR A 203 48.01 14.01 -37.66
N PRO A 204 49.19 14.04 -37.01
CA PRO A 204 49.32 13.53 -35.64
C PRO A 204 48.74 14.58 -34.69
N PHE A 205 47.48 14.38 -34.28
CA PHE A 205 46.86 15.17 -33.22
C PHE A 205 47.22 14.58 -31.86
N ASP A 206 47.76 15.44 -31.00
CA ASP A 206 48.26 15.19 -29.66
C ASP A 206 47.10 14.82 -28.72
N LEU A 207 46.96 13.52 -28.41
CA LEU A 207 45.97 12.97 -27.48
C LEU A 207 46.50 13.00 -26.05
N ARG A 208 46.52 14.19 -25.44
CA ARG A 208 46.61 14.33 -23.98
C ARG A 208 45.73 15.46 -23.45
N GLU A 209 44.49 15.50 -23.89
CA GLU A 209 43.44 16.26 -23.22
C GLU A 209 42.21 15.38 -23.01
N LYS A 210 41.74 15.42 -21.76
CA LYS A 210 40.68 14.62 -21.14
C LYS A 210 39.54 14.27 -22.10
N ASN A 211 39.32 12.98 -22.27
CA ASN A 211 38.19 12.43 -23.00
C ASN A 211 36.89 12.82 -22.27
N PRO A 212 36.00 13.67 -22.83
CA PRO A 212 34.75 14.08 -22.18
C PRO A 212 33.71 12.95 -22.12
N PHE A 213 34.03 11.80 -22.71
CA PHE A 213 33.20 10.60 -22.79
C PHE A 213 33.63 9.49 -21.82
N GLU A 214 34.59 9.74 -20.92
CA GLU A 214 34.65 8.97 -19.67
C GLU A 214 33.49 9.42 -18.78
N SER A 215 32.26 9.15 -19.21
CA SER A 215 31.15 9.03 -18.27
C SER A 215 31.59 8.06 -17.20
N SER A 216 31.40 8.42 -15.92
CA SER A 216 31.69 7.60 -14.74
C SER A 216 30.89 6.29 -14.73
N VAL A 217 31.12 5.43 -15.70
CA VAL A 217 30.65 4.05 -15.69
C VAL A 217 31.42 3.42 -14.55
N LEU A 218 30.68 2.99 -13.52
CA LEU A 218 31.24 2.25 -12.40
C LEU A 218 32.14 1.16 -12.97
N SER A 219 33.45 1.24 -12.72
CA SER A 219 34.37 0.17 -13.08
C SER A 219 33.82 -1.11 -12.46
N MET A 220 33.41 -2.06 -13.31
CA MET A 220 32.77 -3.30 -12.85
C MET A 220 33.76 -4.10 -12.01
N THR A 221 33.68 -3.91 -10.70
CA THR A 221 34.43 -4.72 -9.75
C THR A 221 33.83 -6.13 -9.71
N PRO A 222 34.60 -7.17 -9.34
CA PRO A 222 34.07 -8.51 -9.16
C PRO A 222 32.86 -8.56 -8.21
N LEU A 223 32.89 -7.73 -7.16
CA LEU A 223 31.78 -7.59 -6.22
C LEU A 223 30.50 -7.09 -6.91
N VAL A 224 30.58 -6.03 -7.72
CA VAL A 224 29.43 -5.48 -8.45
C VAL A 224 28.88 -6.52 -9.42
N SER A 225 29.75 -7.27 -10.10
CA SER A 225 29.33 -8.39 -10.97
C SER A 225 28.56 -9.46 -10.20
N ASN A 226 29.05 -9.84 -9.02
CA ASN A 226 28.41 -10.85 -8.18
C ASN A 226 27.04 -10.37 -7.66
N LEU A 227 26.92 -9.10 -7.26
CA LEU A 227 25.66 -8.51 -6.81
C LEU A 227 24.61 -8.44 -7.94
N ILE A 228 25.03 -8.11 -9.16
CA ILE A 228 24.14 -8.12 -10.33
C ILE A 228 23.73 -9.55 -10.68
N GLY A 229 24.66 -10.51 -10.66
CA GLY A 229 24.34 -11.94 -10.84
C GLY A 229 23.30 -12.41 -9.83
N PHE A 230 23.50 -12.07 -8.56
CA PHE A 230 22.54 -12.32 -7.49
C PHE A 230 21.17 -11.69 -7.74
N ALA A 231 21.12 -10.47 -8.29
CA ALA A 231 19.87 -9.82 -8.69
C ALA A 231 19.06 -10.69 -9.68
N TYR A 232 19.69 -11.20 -10.72
CA TYR A 232 19.00 -12.00 -11.75
C TYR A 232 18.65 -13.41 -11.27
N GLU A 233 19.58 -14.07 -10.57
CA GLU A 233 19.47 -15.49 -10.25
C GLU A 233 18.64 -15.76 -8.99
N ILE A 234 18.65 -14.85 -8.02
CA ILE A 234 18.04 -15.07 -6.70
C ILE A 234 17.12 -13.90 -6.32
N PHE A 235 17.65 -12.68 -6.35
CA PHE A 235 16.96 -11.47 -5.89
C PHE A 235 15.94 -10.90 -6.89
N ILE A 236 15.57 -11.54 -7.98
CA ILE A 236 14.31 -11.21 -8.68
C ILE A 236 13.35 -12.39 -8.58
N PRO A 237 13.73 -13.63 -8.94
CA PRO A 237 12.84 -14.78 -8.88
C PRO A 237 12.19 -15.03 -7.50
N GLN A 238 12.92 -14.83 -6.40
CA GLN A 238 12.40 -15.06 -5.04
C GLN A 238 11.27 -14.11 -4.59
N SER A 239 11.08 -12.97 -5.27
CA SER A 239 9.97 -12.05 -4.98
C SER A 239 8.63 -12.57 -5.48
N TRP A 240 8.64 -13.61 -6.32
CA TRP A 240 7.49 -14.01 -7.13
C TRP A 240 7.11 -15.46 -6.84
N PRO A 241 5.83 -15.74 -6.55
CA PRO A 241 5.38 -17.11 -6.27
C PRO A 241 5.30 -17.97 -7.55
N LYS A 242 5.47 -19.30 -7.43
CA LYS A 242 5.35 -20.25 -8.55
C LYS A 242 4.05 -20.10 -9.33
N GLU A 243 2.93 -19.78 -8.66
CA GLU A 243 1.64 -19.64 -9.33
C GLU A 243 1.51 -18.40 -10.22
N ALA A 244 2.51 -17.51 -10.22
CA ALA A 244 2.59 -16.38 -11.13
C ALA A 244 2.84 -16.80 -12.60
N ASP A 245 3.14 -18.08 -12.86
CA ASP A 245 3.26 -18.66 -14.21
C ASP A 245 2.00 -18.48 -15.07
N ARG A 246 0.85 -18.19 -14.45
CA ARG A 246 -0.33 -17.70 -15.16
C ARG A 246 -0.12 -16.25 -15.60
N THR A 247 0.52 -16.03 -16.75
CA THR A 247 0.62 -14.82 -17.62
C THR A 247 0.88 -13.42 -17.01
N GLN A 248 0.42 -13.12 -15.80
CA GLN A 248 0.63 -11.86 -15.09
C GLN A 248 2.11 -11.69 -14.73
N GLY A 249 2.70 -12.60 -13.94
CA GLY A 249 4.04 -12.41 -13.33
C GLY A 249 5.21 -12.19 -14.30
N ALA A 250 5.08 -12.62 -15.56
CA ALA A 250 6.12 -12.44 -16.56
C ALA A 250 6.38 -10.96 -16.86
N TYR A 251 5.34 -10.11 -16.84
CA TYR A 251 5.49 -8.69 -17.14
C TYR A 251 6.24 -7.95 -16.01
N GLU A 252 5.88 -8.20 -14.76
CA GLU A 252 6.50 -7.49 -13.65
C GLU A 252 7.93 -7.98 -13.37
N ILE A 253 8.22 -9.28 -13.57
CA ILE A 253 9.59 -9.80 -13.54
C ILE A 253 10.45 -9.10 -14.60
N ALA A 254 9.96 -9.00 -15.84
CA ALA A 254 10.66 -8.31 -16.91
C ALA A 254 10.96 -6.84 -16.54
N ARG A 255 10.01 -6.17 -15.89
CA ARG A 255 10.20 -4.80 -15.41
C ARG A 255 11.23 -4.68 -14.28
N CYS A 256 11.31 -5.66 -13.38
CA CYS A 256 12.40 -5.70 -12.38
C CYS A 256 13.77 -5.85 -13.06
N TRP A 257 13.86 -6.61 -14.15
CA TRP A 257 15.09 -6.69 -14.95
C TRP A 257 15.40 -5.37 -15.67
N GLU A 258 14.40 -4.69 -16.23
CA GLU A 258 14.57 -3.34 -16.80
C GLU A 258 15.08 -2.35 -15.74
N ASP A 259 14.54 -2.39 -14.52
CA ASP A 259 15.02 -1.60 -13.38
C ASP A 259 16.47 -1.92 -13.01
N THR A 260 16.94 -3.14 -13.26
CA THR A 260 18.34 -3.54 -13.06
C THR A 260 19.25 -2.94 -14.13
N ALA A 261 18.75 -2.76 -15.36
CA ALA A 261 19.52 -2.14 -16.43
C ALA A 261 19.86 -0.65 -16.17
N ILE A 262 19.09 0.03 -15.31
CA ILE A 262 19.33 1.43 -14.90
C ILE A 262 20.66 1.58 -14.15
N ILE A 263 21.21 0.51 -13.55
CA ILE A 263 22.54 0.51 -12.90
C ILE A 263 23.63 1.05 -13.84
N ASN A 264 23.52 0.79 -15.15
CA ASN A 264 24.52 1.24 -16.13
C ASN A 264 24.31 2.69 -16.60
N GLN A 265 23.19 3.31 -16.22
CA GLN A 265 22.77 4.62 -16.73
C GLN A 265 22.92 5.73 -15.67
N ASP A 266 22.76 5.39 -14.40
CA ASP A 266 22.67 6.38 -13.32
C ASP A 266 23.44 5.96 -12.07
N ALA A 267 24.47 6.74 -11.69
CA ALA A 267 25.35 6.42 -10.58
C ALA A 267 24.65 6.47 -9.20
N CYS A 268 23.67 7.36 -9.00
CA CYS A 268 22.95 7.46 -7.73
C CYS A 268 22.07 6.21 -7.52
N TYR A 269 21.31 5.85 -8.56
CA TYR A 269 20.48 4.65 -8.56
C TYR A 269 21.32 3.38 -8.47
N ALA A 270 22.43 3.30 -9.22
CA ALA A 270 23.34 2.16 -9.18
C ALA A 270 23.83 1.90 -7.74
N ASN A 271 24.35 2.92 -7.06
CA ASN A 271 24.80 2.80 -5.68
C ASN A 271 23.65 2.49 -4.71
N ALA A 272 22.47 3.09 -4.88
CA ALA A 272 21.32 2.79 -4.04
C ALA A 272 20.85 1.33 -4.20
N TYR A 273 20.84 0.82 -5.43
CA TYR A 273 20.42 -0.54 -5.70
C TYR A 273 21.50 -1.57 -5.31
N LEU A 274 22.78 -1.28 -5.52
CA LEU A 274 23.88 -2.11 -5.02
C LEU A 274 23.89 -2.16 -3.48
N SER A 275 23.56 -1.07 -2.80
CA SER A 275 23.35 -1.07 -1.34
C SER A 275 22.24 -2.04 -0.94
N LEU A 276 21.11 -2.03 -1.65
CA LEU A 276 20.00 -2.96 -1.42
C LEU A 276 20.41 -4.43 -1.68
N LEU A 277 21.07 -4.71 -2.80
CA LEU A 277 21.51 -6.06 -3.15
C LEU A 277 22.55 -6.58 -2.16
N ALA A 278 23.51 -5.76 -1.75
CA ALA A 278 24.51 -6.12 -0.75
C ALA A 278 23.88 -6.37 0.63
N ALA A 279 22.89 -5.56 1.04
CA ALA A 279 22.15 -5.79 2.29
C ALA A 279 21.35 -7.11 2.24
N ALA A 280 20.69 -7.38 1.12
CA ALA A 280 19.93 -8.61 0.94
C ALA A 280 20.82 -9.85 0.90
N MET A 281 21.96 -9.78 0.19
CA MET A 281 22.93 -10.87 0.17
C MET A 281 23.56 -11.07 1.55
N ALA A 282 23.95 -9.99 2.24
CA ALA A 282 24.47 -10.07 3.61
C ALA A 282 23.48 -10.73 4.58
N ALA A 283 22.19 -10.40 4.48
CA ALA A 283 21.16 -11.02 5.31
C ALA A 283 20.94 -12.50 5.00
N LEU A 284 21.17 -12.92 3.74
CA LEU A 284 21.03 -14.31 3.32
C LEU A 284 22.26 -15.16 3.69
N THR A 285 23.46 -14.58 3.63
CA THR A 285 24.73 -15.30 3.85
C THR A 285 25.36 -15.05 5.21
N GLU A 286 24.74 -14.21 6.04
CA GLU A 286 25.27 -13.76 7.33
C GLU A 286 26.69 -13.16 7.22
N ASP A 287 26.96 -12.42 6.15
CA ASP A 287 28.30 -11.87 5.85
C ASP A 287 28.39 -10.37 6.22
N ASP A 288 29.10 -10.09 7.31
CA ASP A 288 29.37 -8.73 7.80
C ASP A 288 30.14 -7.86 6.79
N SER A 289 30.97 -8.46 5.94
CA SER A 289 31.71 -7.72 4.92
C SER A 289 30.75 -7.15 3.87
N LEU A 290 29.73 -7.92 3.47
CA LEU A 290 28.67 -7.44 2.57
C LEU A 290 27.79 -6.39 3.25
N ALA A 291 27.54 -6.51 4.55
CA ALA A 291 26.85 -5.47 5.31
C ALA A 291 27.64 -4.14 5.30
N TYR A 292 28.96 -4.20 5.45
CA TYR A 292 29.83 -3.03 5.32
C TYR A 292 29.79 -2.44 3.89
N GLN A 293 29.86 -3.29 2.86
CA GLN A 293 29.75 -2.85 1.46
C GLN A 293 28.39 -2.20 1.16
N SER A 294 27.30 -2.71 1.74
CA SER A 294 25.98 -2.08 1.62
C SER A 294 26.00 -0.63 2.14
N ARG A 295 26.63 -0.41 3.30
CA ARG A 295 26.79 0.94 3.89
C ARG A 295 27.69 1.84 3.06
N PHE A 296 28.75 1.28 2.47
CA PHE A 296 29.62 2.00 1.56
C PHE A 296 28.85 2.53 0.34
N PHE A 297 28.13 1.66 -0.37
CA PHE A 297 27.29 2.06 -1.51
C PHE A 297 26.19 3.05 -1.09
N GLN A 298 25.59 2.88 0.09
CA GLN A 298 24.62 3.81 0.64
C GLN A 298 25.21 5.22 0.80
N GLY A 299 26.44 5.33 1.33
CA GLY A 299 27.14 6.60 1.50
C GLY A 299 27.42 7.31 0.18
N GLN A 300 27.79 6.54 -0.86
CA GLN A 300 27.97 7.06 -2.21
C GLN A 300 26.65 7.54 -2.81
N ALA A 301 25.59 6.74 -2.74
CA ALA A 301 24.26 7.11 -3.21
C ALA A 301 23.74 8.39 -2.54
N MET A 302 23.93 8.52 -1.22
CA MET A 302 23.53 9.73 -0.47
C MET A 302 24.34 10.96 -0.86
N THR A 303 25.61 10.81 -1.23
CA THR A 303 26.44 11.92 -1.70
C THR A 303 25.92 12.46 -3.03
N GLU A 304 25.64 11.58 -3.98
CA GLU A 304 25.01 11.92 -5.27
C GLU A 304 23.62 12.53 -5.08
N LEU A 305 22.80 11.93 -4.20
CA LEU A 305 21.44 12.36 -3.95
C LEU A 305 21.38 13.80 -3.38
N ARG A 306 22.30 14.15 -2.48
CA ARG A 306 22.41 15.52 -1.95
C ARG A 306 22.67 16.53 -3.06
N GLN A 307 23.50 16.19 -4.05
CA GLN A 307 23.80 17.10 -5.16
C GLN A 307 22.61 17.27 -6.11
N ARG A 308 21.75 16.26 -6.25
CA ARG A 308 20.54 16.34 -7.10
C ARG A 308 19.42 17.14 -6.45
N VAL A 309 19.20 16.91 -5.15
CA VAL A 309 18.09 17.51 -4.42
C VAL A 309 18.31 19.01 -4.16
N THR A 310 19.55 19.48 -4.22
CA THR A 310 19.86 20.92 -4.21
C THR A 310 19.51 21.61 -5.53
N GLN A 311 19.32 20.87 -6.63
CA GLN A 311 18.94 21.46 -7.90
C GLN A 311 17.45 21.86 -7.86
N PRO A 312 17.11 23.09 -8.28
CA PRO A 312 15.73 23.53 -8.31
C PRO A 312 14.95 22.79 -9.40
N GLY A 313 13.78 22.27 -9.05
CA GLY A 313 12.87 21.64 -10.00
C GLY A 313 12.29 20.31 -9.51
N PRO A 314 11.29 19.76 -10.24
CA PRO A 314 10.79 18.43 -9.98
C PRO A 314 11.91 17.41 -10.18
N GLN A 315 12.08 16.54 -9.20
CA GLN A 315 13.07 15.46 -9.29
C GLN A 315 12.60 14.41 -10.28
N ASP A 316 13.55 13.82 -10.99
CA ASP A 316 13.27 12.77 -11.97
C ASP A 316 12.92 11.44 -11.29
N LEU A 317 12.30 10.54 -12.07
CA LEU A 317 11.83 9.26 -11.56
C LEU A 317 12.98 8.37 -11.05
N ILE A 318 14.17 8.46 -11.66
CA ILE A 318 15.33 7.65 -11.27
C ILE A 318 15.80 8.06 -9.87
N THR A 319 15.83 9.35 -9.55
CA THR A 319 16.13 9.84 -8.19
C THR A 319 15.12 9.34 -7.17
N LEU A 320 13.81 9.37 -7.49
CA LEU A 320 12.78 8.82 -6.59
C LEU A 320 12.95 7.31 -6.37
N LYS A 321 13.24 6.55 -7.43
CA LYS A 321 13.54 5.12 -7.35
C LYS A 321 14.78 4.85 -6.48
N ALA A 322 15.85 5.64 -6.62
CA ALA A 322 17.04 5.52 -5.80
C ALA A 322 16.74 5.69 -4.30
N ILE A 323 15.95 6.71 -3.93
CA ILE A 323 15.53 6.89 -2.53
C ILE A 323 14.70 5.71 -2.04
N LEU A 324 13.84 5.13 -2.89
CA LEU A 324 13.07 3.95 -2.52
C LEU A 324 13.96 2.72 -2.29
N LYS A 325 15.03 2.54 -3.08
CA LYS A 325 16.00 1.45 -2.85
C LYS A 325 16.79 1.66 -1.55
N LEU A 326 17.15 2.90 -1.21
CA LEU A 326 17.76 3.24 0.09
C LEU A 326 16.80 2.99 1.26
N PHE A 327 15.52 3.31 1.09
CA PHE A 327 14.49 2.91 2.05
C PHE A 327 14.47 1.39 2.24
N SER A 328 14.43 0.62 1.14
CA SER A 328 14.41 -0.84 1.19
C SER A 328 15.68 -1.45 1.80
N SER A 329 16.86 -0.85 1.61
CA SER A 329 18.10 -1.35 2.21
C SER A 329 18.10 -1.15 3.73
N GLU A 330 17.57 -0.03 4.21
CA GLU A 330 17.46 0.23 5.65
C GLU A 330 16.39 -0.62 6.33
N THR A 331 15.32 -0.99 5.63
CA THR A 331 14.30 -1.90 6.18
C THR A 331 14.78 -3.35 6.28
N LEU A 332 15.66 -3.80 5.38
CA LEU A 332 16.31 -5.13 5.47
C LEU A 332 17.08 -5.31 6.78
N VAL A 333 17.76 -4.26 7.23
CA VAL A 333 18.56 -4.25 8.47
C VAL A 333 17.80 -3.68 9.66
N ASP A 334 16.47 -3.57 9.56
CA ASP A 334 15.58 -3.04 10.61
C ASP A 334 15.92 -1.66 11.17
N ASN A 335 16.59 -0.83 10.36
CA ASN A 335 16.87 0.55 10.71
C ASN A 335 15.67 1.45 10.41
N THR A 336 14.62 1.26 11.21
CA THR A 336 13.30 1.89 11.03
C THR A 336 13.34 3.41 11.01
N SER A 337 14.25 4.03 11.78
CA SER A 337 14.38 5.49 11.87
C SER A 337 14.91 6.11 10.57
N VAL A 338 15.93 5.50 9.98
CA VAL A 338 16.52 5.98 8.71
C VAL A 338 15.60 5.63 7.53
N ALA A 339 15.03 4.43 7.51
CA ALA A 339 13.99 4.06 6.54
C ALA A 339 12.84 5.09 6.54
N ARG A 340 12.34 5.47 7.72
CA ARG A 340 11.29 6.49 7.86
C ARG A 340 11.75 7.86 7.34
N THR A 341 13.03 8.19 7.47
CA THR A 341 13.62 9.42 6.94
C THR A 341 13.61 9.43 5.40
N HIS A 342 13.97 8.31 4.76
CA HIS A 342 13.87 8.16 3.30
C HIS A 342 12.42 8.28 2.80
N LEU A 343 11.44 7.68 3.49
CA LEU A 343 10.02 7.87 3.12
C LEU A 343 9.54 9.32 3.30
N LYS A 344 9.98 10.03 4.35
CA LYS A 344 9.67 11.46 4.54
C LYS A 344 10.25 12.30 3.40
N MET A 345 11.48 11.99 2.98
CA MET A 345 12.11 12.64 1.83
C MET A 345 11.31 12.40 0.55
N LEU A 346 10.90 11.15 0.28
CA LEU A 346 10.01 10.83 -0.84
C LEU A 346 8.70 11.60 -0.77
N ARG A 347 8.04 11.67 0.40
CA ARG A 347 6.81 12.45 0.58
C ARG A 347 7.00 13.91 0.17
N ASN A 348 8.08 14.54 0.61
CA ASN A 348 8.35 15.94 0.30
C ASN A 348 8.55 16.16 -1.21
N LEU A 349 9.34 15.30 -1.86
CA LEU A 349 9.61 15.40 -3.30
C LEU A 349 8.35 15.11 -4.14
N VAL A 350 7.58 14.09 -3.77
CA VAL A 350 6.32 13.75 -4.43
C VAL A 350 5.29 14.87 -4.29
N ASN A 351 5.20 15.50 -3.12
CA ASN A 351 4.32 16.64 -2.90
C ASN A 351 4.76 17.85 -3.74
N ALA A 352 6.07 18.11 -3.84
CA ALA A 352 6.62 19.15 -4.70
C ALA A 352 6.32 18.89 -6.20
N ALA A 353 6.25 17.63 -6.61
CA ALA A 353 5.87 17.22 -7.96
C ALA A 353 4.34 17.21 -8.23
N GLY A 354 3.52 17.68 -7.29
CA GLY A 354 2.06 17.78 -7.43
C GLY A 354 1.26 16.60 -6.86
N GLY A 355 1.92 15.70 -6.12
CA GLY A 355 1.29 14.64 -5.33
C GLY A 355 1.38 13.25 -5.96
N VAL A 356 1.08 12.24 -5.15
CA VAL A 356 1.30 10.81 -5.46
C VAL A 356 0.50 10.31 -6.67
N ILE A 357 -0.64 10.93 -6.99
CA ILE A 357 -1.47 10.52 -8.13
C ILE A 357 -0.75 10.75 -9.47
N LEU A 358 0.07 11.80 -9.57
CA LEU A 358 0.75 12.21 -10.81
C LEU A 358 2.00 11.39 -11.13
N LEU A 359 2.42 10.50 -10.22
CA LEU A 359 3.57 9.62 -10.43
C LEU A 359 3.28 8.54 -11.48
N ASP A 360 4.37 7.99 -12.03
CA ASP A 360 4.30 6.75 -12.82
C ASP A 360 3.52 5.67 -12.06
N ALA A 361 2.70 4.93 -12.80
CA ALA A 361 1.78 3.93 -12.28
C ALA A 361 2.43 2.97 -11.30
N TRP A 362 3.58 2.46 -11.69
CA TRP A 362 4.23 1.34 -11.05
C TRP A 362 5.08 1.81 -9.88
N PHE A 363 5.84 2.90 -10.07
CA PHE A 363 6.53 3.54 -8.95
C PHE A 363 5.57 3.99 -7.85
N ARG A 364 4.39 4.50 -8.24
CA ARG A 364 3.33 4.85 -7.29
C ARG A 364 2.89 3.64 -6.48
N GLU A 365 2.67 2.50 -7.13
CA GLU A 365 2.25 1.28 -6.44
C GLU A 365 3.34 0.76 -5.50
N ASP A 366 4.61 0.79 -5.90
CA ASP A 366 5.74 0.40 -5.05
C ASP A 366 5.84 1.32 -3.83
N LEU A 367 5.79 2.63 -4.05
CA LEU A 367 5.84 3.63 -2.98
C LEU A 367 4.70 3.45 -1.97
N LEU A 368 3.48 3.24 -2.45
CA LEU A 368 2.31 3.04 -1.59
C LEU A 368 2.38 1.72 -0.83
N SER A 369 2.88 0.65 -1.47
CA SER A 369 3.14 -0.63 -0.80
C SER A 369 4.14 -0.45 0.34
N CYS A 370 5.28 0.20 0.06
CA CYS A 370 6.30 0.55 1.04
C CYS A 370 5.71 1.31 2.22
N ASP A 371 4.99 2.40 1.98
CA ASP A 371 4.45 3.23 3.05
C ASP A 371 3.40 2.50 3.89
N CYS A 372 2.42 1.84 3.27
CA CYS A 372 1.30 1.27 4.03
C CYS A 372 1.70 0.04 4.86
N TYR A 373 2.56 -0.83 4.31
CA TYR A 373 3.01 -2.02 5.04
C TYR A 373 4.08 -1.69 6.08
N PHE A 374 4.98 -0.75 5.80
CA PHE A 374 5.90 -0.22 6.82
C PHE A 374 5.12 0.40 7.98
N ALA A 375 4.10 1.22 7.66
CA ALA A 375 3.24 1.84 8.66
C ALA A 375 2.56 0.80 9.56
N LEU A 376 1.96 -0.22 8.97
CA LEU A 376 1.27 -1.28 9.72
C LEU A 376 2.24 -2.17 10.51
N LYS A 377 3.38 -2.55 9.92
CA LYS A 377 4.39 -3.39 10.58
C LYS A 377 4.98 -2.68 11.79
N TYR A 378 5.37 -1.41 11.66
CA TYR A 378 6.05 -0.67 12.74
C TYR A 378 5.12 0.23 13.54
N GLU A 379 3.79 0.03 13.44
CA GLU A 379 2.79 0.76 14.22
C GLU A 379 2.91 2.29 14.09
N THR A 380 3.21 2.75 12.88
CA THR A 380 3.28 4.18 12.54
C THR A 380 2.16 4.58 11.60
N ARG A 381 1.90 5.89 11.47
CA ARG A 381 0.92 6.37 10.49
C ARG A 381 1.49 6.31 9.07
N PRO A 382 0.68 5.95 8.05
CA PRO A 382 1.07 6.15 6.66
C PRO A 382 1.47 7.61 6.39
N LEU A 383 2.54 7.82 5.63
CA LEU A 383 2.95 9.14 5.15
C LEU A 383 2.12 9.59 3.94
N PHE A 384 1.56 8.66 3.19
CA PHE A 384 0.65 8.93 2.09
C PHE A 384 -0.77 8.49 2.49
N PRO A 385 -1.56 9.36 3.14
CA PRO A 385 -2.87 8.99 3.65
C PRO A 385 -3.80 8.62 2.49
N ALA A 386 -4.55 7.52 2.64
CA ALA A 386 -5.35 6.95 1.57
C ALA A 386 -6.37 7.92 0.95
N GLN A 387 -6.83 8.92 1.70
CA GLN A 387 -7.76 9.94 1.23
C GLN A 387 -7.21 10.79 0.07
N GLU A 388 -5.89 10.82 -0.11
CA GLU A 388 -5.24 11.59 -1.16
C GLU A 388 -5.17 10.86 -2.51
N TRP A 389 -5.33 9.53 -2.53
CA TRP A 389 -5.05 8.72 -3.72
C TRP A 389 -5.94 7.49 -3.90
N THR A 390 -6.87 7.23 -2.98
CA THR A 390 -7.78 6.07 -3.04
C THR A 390 -8.45 5.96 -4.42
N PRO A 391 -8.48 4.75 -5.02
CA PRO A 391 -9.20 4.54 -6.28
C PRO A 391 -10.72 4.58 -6.09
N GLY A 392 -11.20 4.66 -4.84
CA GLY A 392 -12.62 4.61 -4.50
C GLY A 392 -13.21 3.20 -4.58
N PRO A 393 -14.53 3.08 -4.35
CA PRO A 393 -15.24 1.80 -4.47
C PRO A 393 -15.26 1.34 -5.93
N LEU A 394 -15.45 0.03 -6.13
CA LEU A 394 -15.53 -0.53 -7.48
C LEU A 394 -16.67 0.15 -8.26
N SER A 395 -16.39 0.62 -9.48
CA SER A 395 -17.39 1.28 -10.33
C SER A 395 -17.93 0.34 -11.41
N GLN A 396 -18.91 0.81 -12.19
CA GLN A 396 -19.33 0.12 -13.40
C GLN A 396 -18.25 0.28 -14.48
N PRO A 397 -17.99 -0.73 -15.34
CA PRO A 397 -18.79 -1.95 -15.57
C PRO A 397 -18.41 -3.15 -14.69
N TRP A 398 -17.36 -3.06 -13.86
CA TRP A 398 -16.84 -4.22 -13.14
C TRP A 398 -17.83 -4.79 -12.12
N LYS A 399 -18.61 -3.92 -11.45
CA LYS A 399 -19.71 -4.38 -10.60
C LYS A 399 -20.69 -5.29 -11.34
N ALA A 400 -21.10 -4.94 -12.56
CA ALA A 400 -21.95 -5.80 -13.38
C ALA A 400 -21.25 -7.10 -13.80
N ARG A 401 -19.94 -7.07 -14.10
CA ARG A 401 -19.17 -8.29 -14.43
C ARG A 401 -19.13 -9.27 -13.27
N LEU A 402 -18.82 -8.81 -12.06
CA LEU A 402 -18.81 -9.63 -10.84
C LEU A 402 -20.18 -10.26 -10.59
N LEU A 403 -21.27 -9.47 -10.74
CA LEU A 403 -22.63 -9.97 -10.62
C LEU A 403 -22.99 -11.01 -11.68
N SER A 404 -22.56 -10.80 -12.93
CA SER A 404 -22.85 -11.71 -14.05
C SER A 404 -22.09 -13.03 -13.92
N ALA A 405 -20.90 -13.02 -13.32
CA ALA A 405 -20.10 -14.20 -13.02
C ALA A 405 -20.63 -15.01 -11.81
N ALA A 406 -21.80 -14.65 -11.28
CA ALA A 406 -22.37 -15.25 -10.07
C ALA A 406 -21.43 -15.22 -8.85
N ILE A 407 -20.49 -14.27 -8.81
CA ILE A 407 -19.68 -13.98 -7.63
C ILE A 407 -20.53 -13.13 -6.70
N PHE A 408 -21.56 -13.79 -6.17
CA PHE A 408 -22.36 -13.29 -5.07
C PHE A 408 -21.53 -13.51 -3.82
N GLY A 409 -21.19 -12.43 -3.12
CA GLY A 409 -20.62 -12.63 -1.81
C GLY A 409 -21.69 -13.23 -0.89
N ASP A 410 -21.36 -14.34 -0.26
CA ASP A 410 -22.05 -14.84 0.95
C ASP A 410 -22.17 -13.78 2.06
N HIS A 411 -21.45 -12.66 1.91
CA HIS A 411 -21.51 -11.45 2.71
C HIS A 411 -22.74 -10.55 2.45
N ALA A 412 -23.84 -11.06 1.89
CA ALA A 412 -25.09 -10.30 1.78
C ALA A 412 -25.61 -9.84 3.16
N SER A 413 -25.19 -10.52 4.23
CA SER A 413 -25.58 -10.33 5.62
C SER A 413 -25.10 -9.03 6.30
N GLY A 414 -24.52 -8.07 5.56
CA GLY A 414 -23.94 -6.87 6.16
C GLY A 414 -22.68 -7.19 6.99
N ILE A 415 -22.02 -6.15 7.52
CA ILE A 415 -20.92 -6.32 8.49
C ILE A 415 -21.55 -6.53 9.87
N ASP A 416 -20.98 -7.45 10.66
CA ASP A 416 -21.43 -7.71 12.04
C ASP A 416 -21.62 -6.39 12.81
N SER A 417 -22.78 -6.26 13.46
CA SER A 417 -23.15 -5.07 14.22
C SER A 417 -22.19 -4.77 15.37
N LEU A 418 -21.47 -5.77 15.88
CA LEU A 418 -20.50 -5.64 16.98
C LEU A 418 -19.26 -4.81 16.61
N ILE A 419 -18.98 -4.62 15.31
CA ILE A 419 -17.89 -3.75 14.87
C ILE A 419 -18.39 -2.31 14.89
N GLU A 420 -18.51 -1.68 16.05
CA GLU A 420 -19.21 -0.40 16.18
C GLU A 420 -18.55 0.75 15.40
N HIS A 421 -17.21 0.78 15.36
CA HIS A 421 -16.47 1.91 14.84
C HIS A 421 -16.67 2.09 13.32
N PRO A 422 -17.17 3.26 12.84
CA PRO A 422 -17.52 3.46 11.43
C PRO A 422 -16.35 3.25 10.47
N ALA A 423 -15.13 3.66 10.85
CA ALA A 423 -13.96 3.47 10.00
C ALA A 423 -13.65 1.98 9.79
N MET A 424 -13.77 1.16 10.84
CA MET A 424 -13.50 -0.27 10.74
C MET A 424 -14.57 -0.99 9.92
N LYS A 425 -15.86 -0.63 10.09
CA LYS A 425 -16.95 -1.13 9.22
C LYS A 425 -16.68 -0.82 7.73
N ALA A 426 -16.24 0.41 7.43
CA ALA A 426 -15.93 0.81 6.07
C ALA A 426 -14.76 0.01 5.49
N ILE A 427 -13.67 -0.16 6.26
CA ILE A 427 -12.51 -0.96 5.84
C ILE A 427 -12.92 -2.40 5.53
N LEU A 428 -13.68 -3.07 6.41
CA LEU A 428 -14.09 -4.45 6.19
C LEU A 428 -15.06 -4.61 5.03
N THR A 429 -15.94 -3.62 4.81
CA THR A 429 -16.82 -3.59 3.64
C THR A 429 -16.00 -3.52 2.35
N ASP A 430 -14.97 -2.68 2.34
CA ASP A 430 -14.08 -2.50 1.19
C ASP A 430 -13.21 -3.73 0.95
N LEU A 431 -12.71 -4.37 2.01
CA LEU A 431 -11.96 -5.63 1.91
C LEU A 431 -12.81 -6.77 1.35
N ARG A 432 -14.09 -6.85 1.69
CA ARG A 432 -15.01 -7.81 1.06
C ARG A 432 -15.21 -7.55 -0.43
N GLU A 433 -15.37 -6.29 -0.84
CA GLU A 433 -15.46 -5.92 -2.27
C GLU A 433 -14.17 -6.34 -3.00
N LEU A 434 -13.02 -6.12 -2.36
CA LEU A 434 -11.70 -6.49 -2.88
C LEU A 434 -11.48 -8.00 -2.96
N PHE A 435 -11.93 -8.77 -1.98
CA PHE A 435 -11.83 -10.24 -1.99
C PHE A 435 -12.67 -10.85 -3.13
N ARG A 436 -13.86 -10.31 -3.40
CA ARG A 436 -14.68 -10.73 -4.56
C ARG A 436 -13.99 -10.40 -5.89
N ALA A 437 -13.38 -9.22 -6.00
CA ALA A 437 -12.61 -8.87 -7.18
C ALA A 437 -11.41 -9.81 -7.37
N ARG A 438 -10.74 -10.21 -6.28
CA ARG A 438 -9.67 -11.23 -6.31
C ARG A 438 -10.17 -12.59 -6.76
N GLU A 439 -11.31 -13.02 -6.25
CA GLU A 439 -11.93 -14.28 -6.67
C GLU A 439 -12.27 -14.26 -8.16
N TYR A 440 -12.82 -13.13 -8.65
CA TYR A 440 -13.09 -12.94 -10.07
C TYR A 440 -11.82 -13.09 -10.91
N THR A 441 -10.75 -12.35 -10.57
CA THR A 441 -9.50 -12.34 -11.34
C THR A 441 -8.75 -13.66 -11.29
N GLN A 442 -9.00 -14.51 -10.29
CA GLN A 442 -8.42 -15.85 -10.22
C GLN A 442 -9.20 -16.91 -11.00
N ASN A 443 -10.51 -16.70 -11.17
CA ASN A 443 -11.40 -17.64 -11.83
C ASN A 443 -11.62 -17.31 -13.33
N HIS A 444 -11.22 -16.11 -13.75
CA HIS A 444 -11.40 -15.62 -15.11
C HIS A 444 -10.06 -15.14 -15.67
N ASP A 445 -9.87 -15.32 -16.97
CA ASP A 445 -8.75 -14.74 -17.68
C ASP A 445 -9.01 -13.23 -17.87
N VAL A 446 -8.34 -12.42 -17.04
CA VAL A 446 -8.47 -10.96 -17.07
C VAL A 446 -7.24 -10.40 -17.78
N PRO A 447 -7.40 -9.60 -18.84
CA PRO A 447 -6.29 -8.98 -19.54
C PRO A 447 -5.38 -8.21 -18.59
N THR A 448 -4.07 -8.30 -18.81
CA THR A 448 -3.05 -7.65 -17.97
C THR A 448 -3.19 -6.12 -17.93
N ASP A 449 -3.82 -5.53 -18.95
CA ASP A 449 -4.12 -4.11 -19.05
C ASP A 449 -5.50 -3.71 -18.51
N ASP A 450 -6.31 -4.65 -17.99
CA ASP A 450 -7.63 -4.33 -17.43
C ASP A 450 -7.48 -3.47 -16.16
N GLN A 451 -8.21 -2.34 -16.13
CA GLN A 451 -8.17 -1.41 -15.00
C GLN A 451 -8.64 -2.05 -13.68
N LEU A 452 -9.34 -3.20 -13.73
CA LEU A 452 -9.70 -3.97 -12.54
C LEU A 452 -8.46 -4.40 -11.74
N LEU A 453 -7.40 -4.86 -12.41
CA LEU A 453 -6.17 -5.32 -11.75
C LEU A 453 -5.49 -4.14 -11.04
N ARG A 454 -5.41 -3.00 -11.71
CA ARG A 454 -4.86 -1.77 -11.14
C ARG A 454 -5.71 -1.19 -10.01
N TRP A 455 -7.03 -1.22 -10.17
CA TRP A 455 -7.97 -0.86 -9.10
C TRP A 455 -7.76 -1.76 -7.87
N GLN A 456 -7.67 -3.08 -8.08
CA GLN A 456 -7.46 -4.06 -7.01
C GLN A 456 -6.17 -3.76 -6.26
N GLN A 457 -5.09 -3.49 -6.97
CA GLN A 457 -3.78 -3.21 -6.37
C GLN A 457 -3.80 -1.94 -5.50
N LEU A 458 -4.33 -0.83 -6.03
CA LEU A 458 -4.45 0.41 -5.26
C LEU A 458 -5.45 0.26 -4.11
N ARG A 459 -6.55 -0.47 -4.32
CA ARG A 459 -7.57 -0.67 -3.29
C ARG A 459 -7.05 -1.50 -2.12
N LYS A 460 -6.17 -2.47 -2.38
CA LYS A 460 -5.41 -3.22 -1.37
C LYS A 460 -4.63 -2.26 -0.48
N PHE A 461 -3.79 -1.41 -1.07
CA PHE A 461 -3.00 -0.45 -0.29
C PHE A 461 -3.87 0.53 0.49
N ASP A 462 -5.00 0.98 -0.08
CA ASP A 462 -5.93 1.89 0.60
C ASP A 462 -6.48 1.23 1.88
N CYS A 463 -6.91 -0.03 1.79
CA CYS A 463 -7.39 -0.77 2.95
C CYS A 463 -6.29 -0.97 4.00
N VAL A 464 -5.07 -1.36 3.58
CA VAL A 464 -3.93 -1.55 4.49
C VAL A 464 -3.51 -0.24 5.17
N SER A 465 -3.48 0.87 4.42
CA SER A 465 -3.19 2.22 4.94
C SER A 465 -4.21 2.64 6.00
N ARG A 466 -5.50 2.40 5.76
CA ARG A 466 -6.56 2.69 6.75
C ARG A 466 -6.53 1.76 7.96
N LEU A 467 -6.14 0.49 7.79
CA LEU A 467 -5.91 -0.42 8.92
C LEU A 467 -4.76 0.10 9.80
N ALA A 468 -3.64 0.51 9.20
CA ALA A 468 -2.51 1.09 9.92
C ALA A 468 -2.92 2.35 10.70
N ASP A 469 -3.62 3.29 10.04
CA ASP A 469 -4.07 4.51 10.71
C ASP A 469 -5.06 4.21 11.86
N HIS A 470 -6.02 3.29 11.65
CA HIS A 470 -6.98 2.90 12.68
C HIS A 470 -6.29 2.23 13.87
N TYR A 471 -5.34 1.34 13.63
CA TYR A 471 -4.57 0.68 14.69
C TYR A 471 -3.76 1.68 15.51
N VAL A 472 -3.10 2.64 14.87
CA VAL A 472 -2.39 3.72 15.57
C VAL A 472 -3.34 4.60 16.37
N ASN A 473 -4.53 4.90 15.84
CA ASN A 473 -5.53 5.65 16.60
C ASN A 473 -5.98 4.89 17.87
N LEU A 474 -6.16 3.56 17.78
CA LEU A 474 -6.49 2.72 18.93
C LEU A 474 -5.37 2.74 19.99
N ALA A 475 -4.11 2.72 19.56
CA ALA A 475 -2.95 2.75 20.46
C ALA A 475 -2.77 4.12 21.14
N ILE A 476 -2.90 5.21 20.40
CA ILE A 476 -2.65 6.57 20.93
C ILE A 476 -3.88 7.11 21.70
N TYR A 477 -5.09 6.81 21.23
CA TYR A 477 -6.34 7.38 21.77
C TYR A 477 -7.35 6.30 22.20
N PRO A 478 -6.97 5.33 23.06
CA PRO A 478 -7.85 4.20 23.42
C PRO A 478 -9.18 4.65 24.04
N HIS A 479 -9.20 5.79 24.73
CA HIS A 479 -10.40 6.36 25.36
C HIS A 479 -11.48 6.84 24.36
N LEU A 480 -11.13 7.01 23.07
CA LEU A 480 -12.09 7.38 22.02
C LEU A 480 -12.84 6.16 21.47
N PHE A 481 -12.49 4.95 21.92
CA PHE A 481 -13.03 3.71 21.39
C PHE A 481 -13.73 2.92 22.47
N ASN A 482 -14.91 2.41 22.14
CA ASN A 482 -15.55 1.38 22.94
C ASN A 482 -14.75 0.08 22.80
N ARG A 483 -14.23 -0.44 23.92
CA ARG A 483 -13.44 -1.69 23.96
C ARG A 483 -12.21 -1.66 23.03
N PRO A 484 -11.20 -0.81 23.30
CA PRO A 484 -10.05 -0.62 22.42
C PRO A 484 -9.29 -1.92 22.14
N ILE A 485 -9.15 -2.82 23.13
CA ILE A 485 -8.49 -4.13 22.93
C ILE A 485 -9.26 -5.00 21.93
N THR A 486 -10.60 -4.98 21.99
CA THR A 486 -11.43 -5.73 21.06
C THR A 486 -11.29 -5.21 19.64
N GLN A 487 -11.31 -3.90 19.46
CA GLN A 487 -11.07 -3.30 18.15
C GLN A 487 -9.64 -3.55 17.64
N ALA A 488 -8.65 -3.58 18.54
CA ALA A 488 -7.26 -3.84 18.18
C ALA A 488 -7.07 -5.26 17.62
N TYR A 489 -7.56 -6.30 18.31
CA TYR A 489 -7.43 -7.67 17.77
C TYR A 489 -8.25 -7.85 16.49
N VAL A 490 -9.39 -7.16 16.34
CA VAL A 490 -10.18 -7.18 15.09
C VAL A 490 -9.42 -6.54 13.94
N CYS A 491 -8.74 -5.43 14.20
CA CYS A 491 -7.89 -4.74 13.23
C CYS A 491 -6.70 -5.64 12.80
N ILE A 492 -6.04 -6.29 13.75
CA ILE A 492 -4.93 -7.21 13.46
C ILE A 492 -5.41 -8.44 12.69
N ALA A 493 -6.52 -9.07 13.09
CA ALA A 493 -7.10 -10.20 12.37
C ALA A 493 -7.50 -9.81 10.93
N ALA A 494 -8.05 -8.60 10.74
CA ALA A 494 -8.34 -8.08 9.39
C ALA A 494 -7.07 -7.89 8.56
N ALA A 495 -5.99 -7.35 9.14
CA ALA A 495 -4.69 -7.24 8.48
C ALA A 495 -4.12 -8.62 8.11
N LEU A 496 -4.21 -9.60 9.02
CA LEU A 496 -3.65 -10.94 8.84
C LEU A 496 -4.38 -11.71 7.73
N ILE A 497 -5.71 -11.73 7.73
CA ILE A 497 -6.46 -12.37 6.63
C ILE A 497 -6.27 -11.61 5.31
N THR A 498 -6.14 -10.28 5.32
CA THR A 498 -5.82 -9.49 4.12
C THR A 498 -4.46 -9.88 3.55
N ASN A 499 -3.45 -10.06 4.42
CA ASN A 499 -2.13 -10.55 4.03
C ASN A 499 -2.21 -11.96 3.41
N MET A 500 -2.94 -12.89 4.03
CA MET A 500 -3.07 -14.25 3.51
C MET A 500 -3.83 -14.32 2.18
N VAL A 501 -4.87 -13.48 1.97
CA VAL A 501 -5.67 -13.50 0.73
C VAL A 501 -5.04 -12.71 -0.41
N LEU A 502 -4.44 -11.55 -0.12
CA LEU A 502 -3.95 -10.61 -1.13
C LEU A 502 -2.42 -10.55 -1.23
N GLY A 503 -1.70 -11.28 -0.36
CA GLY A 503 -0.25 -11.20 -0.20
C GLY A 503 0.19 -9.92 0.53
N SER A 504 1.45 -9.89 0.95
CA SER A 504 2.14 -8.69 1.43
C SER A 504 3.57 -8.70 0.91
N PRO A 505 4.36 -7.65 1.05
CA PRO A 505 5.73 -7.71 0.57
C PRO A 505 6.65 -8.61 1.40
N GLU A 506 6.32 -8.83 2.67
CA GLU A 506 7.09 -9.66 3.61
C GLU A 506 6.21 -10.76 4.23
N PRO A 507 5.67 -11.71 3.44
CA PRO A 507 4.55 -12.57 3.85
C PRO A 507 4.81 -13.32 5.14
N VAL A 508 6.00 -13.90 5.30
CA VAL A 508 6.36 -14.70 6.48
C VAL A 508 6.58 -13.80 7.68
N ARG A 509 7.50 -12.85 7.58
CA ARG A 509 7.90 -12.01 8.72
C ARG A 509 6.77 -11.10 9.19
N PHE A 510 6.06 -10.47 8.26
CA PHE A 510 4.90 -9.65 8.58
C PHE A 510 3.75 -10.50 9.12
N GLY A 511 3.52 -11.69 8.56
CA GLY A 511 2.56 -12.66 9.07
C GLY A 511 2.83 -13.07 10.51
N LEU A 512 4.07 -13.50 10.82
CA LEU A 512 4.49 -13.87 12.17
C LEU A 512 4.33 -12.71 13.17
N LYS A 513 4.68 -11.47 12.77
CA LYS A 513 4.43 -10.30 13.62
C LYS A 513 2.94 -10.17 13.95
N LEU A 514 2.07 -10.21 12.94
CA LEU A 514 0.62 -10.08 13.14
C LEU A 514 0.04 -11.23 13.97
N ILE A 515 0.52 -12.47 13.83
CA ILE A 515 0.14 -13.62 14.66
C ILE A 515 0.48 -13.34 16.14
N ASN A 516 1.71 -12.90 16.40
CA ASN A 516 2.18 -12.61 17.75
C ASN A 516 1.39 -11.44 18.38
N ASP A 517 1.16 -10.38 17.63
CA ASP A 517 0.36 -9.23 18.09
C ASP A 517 -1.09 -9.65 18.36
N LEU A 518 -1.67 -10.49 17.49
CA LEU A 518 -3.03 -10.99 17.65
C LEU A 518 -3.16 -11.82 18.93
N ARG A 519 -2.23 -12.76 19.14
CA ARG A 519 -2.18 -13.61 20.33
C ARG A 519 -2.03 -12.77 21.59
N LYS A 520 -1.13 -11.79 21.57
CA LYS A 520 -0.93 -10.84 22.67
C LYS A 520 -2.23 -10.10 23.01
N LYS A 521 -2.93 -9.55 22.02
CA LYS A 521 -4.20 -8.81 22.25
C LYS A 521 -5.34 -9.71 22.72
N LEU A 522 -5.41 -10.95 22.28
CA LEU A 522 -6.40 -11.91 22.77
C LEU A 522 -6.14 -12.29 24.24
N ARG A 523 -4.87 -12.47 24.64
CA ARG A 523 -4.49 -12.71 26.04
C ARG A 523 -4.75 -11.50 26.94
N GLU A 524 -4.43 -10.29 26.46
CA GLU A 524 -4.76 -9.05 27.19
C GLU A 524 -6.27 -8.95 27.44
N ARG A 525 -7.09 -9.39 26.47
CA ARG A 525 -8.55 -9.40 26.62
C ARG A 525 -9.03 -10.39 27.69
N ASP A 526 -8.39 -11.54 27.83
CA ASP A 526 -8.77 -12.56 28.84
C ASP A 526 -8.63 -12.03 30.27
N ILE A 527 -7.69 -11.11 30.48
CA ILE A 527 -7.46 -10.45 31.77
C ILE A 527 -8.59 -9.45 32.10
N GLU A 528 -9.15 -8.77 31.11
CA GLU A 528 -10.25 -7.79 31.30
C GLU A 528 -11.63 -8.44 31.57
N GLY A 529 -11.72 -9.78 31.53
CA GLY A 529 -12.94 -10.53 31.76
C GLY A 529 -13.77 -10.79 30.49
N ASP A 530 -14.46 -11.94 30.48
CA ASP A 530 -15.24 -12.38 29.34
C ASP A 530 -16.56 -11.58 29.23
N ASP A 531 -16.75 -10.96 28.07
CA ASP A 531 -18.00 -10.30 27.71
C ASP A 531 -18.66 -11.16 26.64
N VAL A 532 -19.69 -11.90 27.05
CA VAL A 532 -20.41 -12.88 26.23
C VAL A 532 -20.85 -12.29 24.89
N GLN A 533 -21.10 -10.97 24.84
CA GLN A 533 -21.51 -10.26 23.64
C GLN A 533 -20.48 -10.32 22.50
N TYR A 534 -19.17 -10.39 22.81
CA TYR A 534 -18.08 -10.30 21.82
C TYR A 534 -17.45 -11.64 21.46
N ARG A 535 -18.00 -12.76 21.95
CA ARG A 535 -17.51 -14.11 21.64
C ARG A 535 -17.43 -14.39 20.14
N ARG A 536 -18.34 -13.82 19.32
CA ARG A 536 -18.30 -13.94 17.86
C ARG A 536 -17.06 -13.30 17.22
N LEU A 537 -16.67 -12.10 17.67
CA LEU A 537 -15.47 -11.42 17.15
C LEU A 537 -14.21 -12.16 17.60
N ARG A 538 -14.19 -12.64 18.84
CA ARG A 538 -13.10 -13.47 19.37
C ARG A 538 -12.96 -14.77 18.58
N LEU A 539 -14.06 -15.48 18.32
CA LEU A 539 -14.07 -16.72 17.53
C LEU A 539 -13.52 -16.48 16.13
N TRP A 540 -13.88 -15.36 15.49
CA TRP A 540 -13.34 -15.00 14.18
C TRP A 540 -11.84 -14.69 14.21
N ALA A 541 -11.39 -13.93 15.21
CA ALA A 541 -9.97 -13.67 15.39
C ALA A 541 -9.17 -14.98 15.62
N LEU A 542 -9.70 -15.89 16.44
CA LEU A 542 -9.11 -17.20 16.68
C LEU A 542 -9.08 -18.06 15.41
N TYR A 543 -10.17 -18.07 14.63
CA TYR A 543 -10.21 -18.74 13.34
C TYR A 543 -9.15 -18.20 12.38
N VAL A 544 -9.04 -16.88 12.23
CA VAL A 544 -8.01 -16.26 11.37
C VAL A 544 -6.61 -16.64 11.85
N GLY A 545 -6.36 -16.63 13.16
CA GLY A 545 -5.10 -17.08 13.74
C GLY A 545 -4.80 -18.56 13.47
N SER A 546 -5.81 -19.44 13.52
CA SER A 546 -5.64 -20.87 13.24
C SER A 546 -5.26 -21.14 11.78
N LEU A 547 -5.84 -20.38 10.84
CA LEU A 547 -5.40 -20.42 9.44
C LEU A 547 -3.96 -19.94 9.30
N ALA A 548 -3.60 -18.88 10.02
CA ALA A 548 -2.28 -18.29 9.97
C ALA A 548 -1.19 -19.23 10.54
N GLU A 549 -1.48 -19.97 11.61
CA GLU A 549 -0.60 -21.01 12.16
C GLU A 549 -0.29 -22.11 11.13
N LYS A 550 -1.22 -22.43 10.22
CA LYS A 550 -1.02 -23.45 9.18
C LYS A 550 -0.19 -22.99 7.97
N VAL A 551 -0.05 -21.67 7.76
CA VAL A 551 0.66 -21.12 6.58
C VAL A 551 1.95 -20.39 6.92
N HIS A 552 2.17 -20.09 8.20
CA HIS A 552 3.37 -19.42 8.68
C HIS A 552 4.17 -20.38 9.58
N PRO A 553 5.51 -20.33 9.55
CA PRO A 553 6.39 -21.18 10.35
C PRO A 553 6.38 -20.73 11.82
N VAL A 554 5.27 -20.98 12.51
CA VAL A 554 5.14 -20.69 13.94
C VAL A 554 5.99 -21.71 14.69
N GLY A 555 6.78 -21.27 15.68
CA GLY A 555 7.60 -22.21 16.46
C GLY A 555 6.74 -23.19 17.25
N VAL A 556 7.25 -24.42 17.45
CA VAL A 556 6.56 -25.57 18.08
C VAL A 556 5.84 -25.22 19.39
N GLU A 557 6.44 -24.37 20.23
CA GLU A 557 5.83 -23.93 21.51
C GLU A 557 4.51 -23.18 21.34
N ASN A 558 4.27 -22.65 20.15
CA ASN A 558 3.15 -21.80 19.80
C ASN A 558 2.25 -22.41 18.73
N GLU A 559 2.56 -23.62 18.27
CA GLU A 559 1.69 -24.36 17.36
C GLU A 559 0.36 -24.69 18.04
N GLU A 560 -0.70 -24.73 17.25
CA GLU A 560 -2.07 -25.11 17.67
C GLU A 560 -2.71 -24.24 18.76
N TRP A 561 -2.08 -23.14 19.20
CA TRP A 561 -2.65 -22.27 20.22
C TRP A 561 -3.96 -21.65 19.73
N PHE A 562 -3.97 -21.11 18.51
CA PHE A 562 -5.18 -20.52 17.95
C PHE A 562 -6.24 -21.59 17.67
N GLU A 563 -5.84 -22.75 17.13
CA GLU A 563 -6.74 -23.86 16.82
C GLU A 563 -7.42 -24.43 18.08
N SER A 564 -6.66 -24.68 19.13
CA SER A 564 -7.19 -25.17 20.42
C SER A 564 -8.19 -24.18 21.04
N ASN A 565 -7.86 -22.89 21.07
CA ASN A 565 -8.75 -21.86 21.61
C ASN A 565 -9.98 -21.65 20.72
N TYR A 566 -9.82 -21.74 19.41
CA TYR A 566 -10.91 -21.68 18.44
C TYR A 566 -11.92 -22.81 18.70
N HIS A 567 -11.46 -24.06 18.83
CA HIS A 567 -12.32 -25.20 19.08
C HIS A 567 -13.00 -25.14 20.44
N SER A 568 -12.29 -24.73 21.50
CA SER A 568 -12.89 -24.54 22.83
C SER A 568 -14.02 -23.52 22.78
N LEU A 569 -13.78 -22.35 22.18
CA LEU A 569 -14.80 -21.29 22.11
C LEU A 569 -15.98 -21.69 21.19
N ALA A 570 -15.72 -22.39 20.08
CA ALA A 570 -16.77 -22.91 19.23
C ALA A 570 -17.69 -23.89 19.99
N ALA A 571 -17.11 -24.79 20.78
CA ALA A 571 -17.85 -25.74 21.61
C ALA A 571 -18.66 -25.02 22.70
N GLU A 572 -18.07 -24.02 23.38
CA GLU A 572 -18.78 -23.19 24.37
C GLU A 572 -19.94 -22.40 23.78
N MET A 573 -19.85 -22.02 22.50
CA MET A 573 -20.92 -21.37 21.75
C MET A 573 -21.96 -22.35 21.20
N GLY A 574 -21.80 -23.66 21.44
CA GLY A 574 -22.72 -24.69 20.96
C GLY A 574 -22.66 -24.91 19.45
N MET A 575 -21.55 -24.58 18.80
CA MET A 575 -21.37 -24.81 17.36
C MET A 575 -21.03 -26.27 17.11
N SER A 576 -21.89 -26.94 16.34
CA SER A 576 -21.81 -28.39 16.13
C SER A 576 -20.90 -28.80 14.96
N GLY A 577 -20.47 -27.84 14.15
CA GLY A 577 -19.59 -28.09 13.02
C GLY A 577 -19.21 -26.85 12.23
N TRP A 578 -18.44 -27.07 11.16
CA TRP A 578 -17.89 -26.01 10.31
C TRP A 578 -18.95 -25.07 9.73
N GLU A 579 -20.11 -25.59 9.31
CA GLU A 579 -21.18 -24.76 8.72
C GLU A 579 -21.75 -23.72 9.69
N ASP A 580 -21.78 -24.03 11.00
CA ASP A 580 -22.23 -23.07 12.01
C ASP A 580 -21.19 -21.97 12.22
N THR A 581 -19.91 -22.35 12.30
CA THR A 581 -18.82 -21.37 12.35
C THR A 581 -18.81 -20.50 11.10
N LYS A 582 -18.94 -21.11 9.91
CA LYS A 582 -18.96 -20.42 8.62
C LYS A 582 -20.04 -19.34 8.56
N LYS A 583 -21.23 -19.58 9.13
CA LYS A 583 -22.29 -18.56 9.22
C LYS A 583 -21.83 -17.33 10.01
N VAL A 584 -21.08 -17.51 11.08
CA VAL A 584 -20.50 -16.40 11.87
C VAL A 584 -19.39 -15.70 11.07
N MET A 585 -18.47 -16.45 10.46
CA MET A 585 -17.37 -15.88 9.69
C MET A 585 -17.86 -15.08 8.48
N ARG A 586 -18.95 -15.49 7.83
CA ARG A 586 -19.59 -14.78 6.71
C ARG A 586 -20.08 -13.38 7.09
N GLN A 587 -20.42 -13.14 8.36
CA GLN A 587 -20.80 -11.81 8.88
C GLN A 587 -19.59 -10.90 9.13
N LEU A 588 -18.37 -11.43 8.97
CA LEU A 588 -17.09 -10.73 9.10
C LEU A 588 -16.31 -10.85 7.78
N LEU A 589 -14.98 -10.94 7.82
CA LEU A 589 -14.15 -11.12 6.62
C LEU A 589 -13.77 -12.60 6.48
N TYR A 590 -14.08 -13.21 5.34
CA TYR A 590 -13.91 -14.65 5.10
C TYR A 590 -13.62 -14.91 3.63
N SER A 591 -12.87 -15.99 3.35
CA SER A 591 -12.54 -16.46 2.00
C SER A 591 -12.61 -17.99 1.97
N ASP A 592 -13.64 -18.53 1.30
CA ASP A 592 -13.80 -19.97 1.08
C ASP A 592 -12.56 -20.59 0.45
N LYS A 593 -12.03 -19.91 -0.57
CA LYS A 593 -10.87 -20.37 -1.31
C LYS A 593 -9.63 -20.45 -0.42
N LEU A 594 -9.35 -19.41 0.38
CA LEU A 594 -8.20 -19.46 1.28
C LEU A 594 -8.32 -20.62 2.26
N HIS A 595 -9.50 -20.79 2.86
CA HIS A 595 -9.75 -21.90 3.78
C HIS A 595 -9.49 -23.26 3.11
N GLN A 596 -10.07 -23.50 1.93
CA GLN A 596 -9.86 -24.74 1.17
C GLN A 596 -8.40 -24.96 0.78
N GLU A 597 -7.69 -23.89 0.38
CA GLU A 597 -6.28 -23.97 0.02
C GLU A 597 -5.41 -24.40 1.21
N ILE A 598 -5.66 -23.84 2.39
CA ILE A 598 -4.93 -24.17 3.62
C ILE A 598 -5.25 -25.60 4.08
N GLU A 599 -6.54 -25.97 4.14
CA GLU A 599 -6.96 -27.31 4.54
C GLU A 599 -6.49 -28.41 3.57
N SER A 600 -6.26 -28.06 2.29
CA SER A 600 -5.69 -29.01 1.32
C SER A 600 -4.21 -29.33 1.54
N GLY A 601 -3.56 -28.72 2.55
CA GLY A 601 -2.14 -28.96 2.85
C GLY A 601 -1.20 -28.36 1.80
N ARG A 602 -1.61 -27.26 1.15
CA ARG A 602 -0.78 -26.61 0.12
C ARG A 602 0.54 -26.12 0.73
N ALA A 603 1.64 -26.33 0.00
CA ALA A 603 2.96 -25.87 0.39
C ALA A 603 2.98 -24.35 0.63
N HIS A 604 3.67 -23.96 1.69
CA HIS A 604 3.83 -22.57 2.11
C HIS A 604 5.31 -22.20 2.19
N ARG A 605 5.57 -20.90 2.09
CA ARG A 605 6.90 -20.30 2.18
C ARG A 605 7.37 -20.35 3.63
N ILE A 606 8.47 -21.05 3.88
CA ILE A 606 9.05 -21.22 5.22
C ILE A 606 9.88 -20.00 5.62
N VAL A 607 10.63 -19.41 4.68
CA VAL A 607 11.50 -18.26 4.99
C VAL A 607 11.24 -17.12 4.04
N ASP A 608 11.38 -15.90 4.55
CA ASP A 608 11.50 -14.74 3.69
C ASP A 608 12.98 -14.46 3.46
N VAL A 609 13.49 -14.82 2.28
CA VAL A 609 14.86 -14.52 1.87
C VAL A 609 15.11 -13.00 1.87
N ARG A 610 14.05 -12.18 1.83
CA ARG A 610 14.13 -10.73 1.66
C ARG A 610 13.36 -9.99 2.74
N GLN A 611 13.81 -10.20 3.97
CA GLN A 611 13.31 -9.48 5.14
C GLN A 611 13.25 -7.96 4.84
N GLY A 612 12.22 -7.24 5.25
CA GLY A 612 12.23 -5.78 5.05
C GLY A 612 11.93 -5.29 3.62
N LEU A 613 11.86 -6.13 2.58
CA LEU A 613 11.65 -5.65 1.22
C LEU A 613 10.17 -5.40 0.93
N TYR A 614 9.82 -4.13 0.70
CA TYR A 614 8.49 -3.75 0.28
C TYR A 614 8.41 -3.57 -1.24
N SER A 615 7.49 -4.29 -1.90
CA SER A 615 7.24 -4.25 -3.34
C SER A 615 5.74 -4.27 -3.59
N ALA A 616 5.28 -3.61 -4.65
CA ALA A 616 3.88 -3.61 -5.03
C ALA A 616 3.36 -5.01 -5.35
N SER A 617 4.23 -5.85 -5.87
CA SER A 617 3.86 -7.02 -6.63
C SER A 617 3.34 -8.21 -5.83
N GLY A 618 3.14 -8.04 -4.52
CA GLY A 618 2.48 -8.99 -3.66
C GLY A 618 3.32 -10.26 -3.46
N CYS A 619 4.23 -10.23 -2.49
CA CYS A 619 4.92 -11.45 -2.08
C CYS A 619 3.91 -12.38 -1.36
N SER A 620 3.54 -13.44 -2.06
CA SER A 620 2.64 -14.44 -1.50
C SER A 620 3.34 -15.23 -0.39
N TRP A 621 2.60 -15.72 0.59
CA TRP A 621 3.06 -16.75 1.53
C TRP A 621 3.29 -18.11 0.86
N ARG A 622 3.13 -18.19 -0.46
CA ARG A 622 3.34 -19.40 -1.28
C ARG A 622 4.79 -19.50 -1.76
N GLU A 623 5.17 -20.72 -2.15
CA GLU A 623 6.53 -21.00 -2.62
C GLU A 623 6.96 -20.08 -3.77
N PRO A 624 8.21 -19.58 -3.73
CA PRO A 624 8.80 -18.77 -4.80
C PRO A 624 9.09 -19.61 -6.05
N LEU A 625 9.16 -18.95 -7.23
CA LEU A 625 9.37 -19.60 -8.53
C LEU A 625 10.52 -20.61 -8.58
N LEU A 626 11.64 -20.31 -7.93
CA LEU A 626 12.81 -21.18 -7.86
C LEU A 626 12.88 -21.85 -6.49
N ASP A 627 12.97 -23.18 -6.50
CA ASP A 627 13.41 -23.92 -5.32
C ASP A 627 14.88 -23.58 -5.08
N THR A 628 15.11 -22.72 -4.10
CA THR A 628 16.43 -22.53 -3.56
C THR A 628 16.79 -23.80 -2.81
N ASN A 629 17.54 -24.69 -3.45
CA ASN A 629 18.36 -25.71 -2.78
C ASN A 629 19.46 -25.08 -1.89
N LEU A 630 19.33 -23.79 -1.52
CA LEU A 630 19.99 -23.18 -0.39
C LEU A 630 19.37 -23.80 0.86
N GLY A 631 19.69 -25.08 1.07
CA GLY A 631 19.49 -25.74 2.33
C GLY A 631 20.18 -24.88 3.37
N VAL A 632 19.39 -24.20 4.18
CA VAL A 632 19.73 -24.12 5.58
C VAL A 632 19.78 -25.59 5.97
N ASP A 633 20.98 -26.16 6.04
CA ASP A 633 21.19 -27.40 6.76
C ASP A 633 20.60 -27.11 8.14
N ALA A 634 19.33 -27.49 8.32
CA ALA A 634 18.71 -27.62 9.61
C ALA A 634 19.45 -28.78 10.24
N SER A 635 20.67 -28.51 10.69
CA SER A 635 21.41 -29.38 11.58
C SER A 635 20.49 -29.52 12.78
N ASP A 636 19.82 -30.67 12.83
CA ASP A 636 19.12 -31.15 14.00
C ASP A 636 19.99 -30.87 15.20
N ALA A 637 19.60 -29.86 15.98
CA ALA A 637 20.09 -29.68 17.33
C ALA A 637 19.44 -30.78 18.19
N GLU A 638 19.77 -32.04 17.90
CA GLU A 638 19.72 -33.09 18.89
C GLU A 638 20.77 -32.75 19.96
N VAL A 639 20.33 -31.93 20.92
CA VAL A 639 20.95 -31.86 22.24
C VAL A 639 20.64 -33.18 22.94
N GLY A 640 21.37 -34.22 22.56
CA GLY A 640 21.40 -35.52 23.20
C GLY A 640 22.55 -35.57 24.21
N GLY A 641 22.19 -35.68 25.49
CA GLY A 641 23.08 -35.56 26.63
C GLY A 641 24.19 -36.61 26.73
N SER A 642 25.17 -36.25 27.57
CA SER A 642 26.33 -37.05 27.96
C SER A 642 25.94 -38.38 28.64
N GLY A 643 26.44 -39.47 28.06
CA GLY A 643 27.21 -40.52 28.75
C GLY A 643 26.54 -41.39 29.81
N SER A 644 26.38 -42.68 29.52
CA SER A 644 26.99 -43.73 30.36
C SER A 644 27.19 -45.02 29.56
N ALA A 645 28.36 -45.62 29.79
CA ALA A 645 28.80 -46.86 29.20
C ALA A 645 27.96 -48.05 29.69
N SER A 646 27.55 -48.92 28.77
CA SER A 646 27.52 -50.36 29.05
C SER A 646 27.72 -51.15 27.77
N GLU A 647 28.58 -52.14 27.92
CA GLU A 647 29.12 -53.08 26.97
C GLU A 647 28.16 -54.28 26.86
N ALA A 648 27.81 -54.72 25.65
CA ALA A 648 27.77 -56.14 25.23
C ALA A 648 26.87 -56.43 24.00
N ALA A 649 27.41 -57.32 23.16
CA ALA A 649 26.73 -58.34 22.34
C ALA A 649 26.11 -57.97 20.98
N VAL A 650 26.94 -58.05 19.94
CA VAL A 650 26.87 -59.02 18.82
C VAL A 650 25.50 -59.63 18.50
N ALA A 651 24.97 -59.35 17.29
CA ALA A 651 24.73 -60.35 16.22
C ALA A 651 23.80 -59.84 15.10
N SER A 652 24.35 -59.77 13.89
CA SER A 652 23.87 -60.41 12.65
C SER A 652 22.37 -60.43 12.28
N SER A 653 22.13 -59.99 11.04
CA SER A 653 21.46 -60.76 9.97
C SER A 653 20.05 -60.33 9.50
N VAL A 654 19.95 -60.19 8.16
CA VAL A 654 18.87 -60.68 7.26
C VAL A 654 17.59 -59.82 7.25
N ALA A 655 17.29 -59.04 6.19
CA ALA A 655 16.91 -59.40 4.82
C ALA A 655 15.55 -60.14 4.69
N ALA A 656 14.71 -59.60 3.80
CA ALA A 656 13.45 -60.16 3.29
C ALA A 656 12.26 -60.08 4.28
N ARG A 657 11.00 -59.92 3.88
CA ARG A 657 10.36 -60.21 2.59
C ARG A 657 8.98 -59.53 2.62
N LYS A 658 8.66 -58.80 1.55
CA LYS A 658 7.26 -58.60 1.14
C LYS A 658 6.75 -59.94 0.60
N GLN A 659 5.60 -60.40 1.07
CA GLN A 659 4.69 -61.23 0.28
C GLN A 659 3.27 -60.69 0.37
N PRO A 660 2.44 -60.94 -0.67
CA PRO A 660 1.21 -60.21 -0.95
C PRO A 660 -0.04 -60.99 -0.52
N ALA A 661 -1.19 -60.34 -0.78
CA ALA A 661 -2.57 -60.79 -0.67
C ALA A 661 -2.85 -62.29 -0.87
N ASP A 662 -3.80 -62.83 -0.10
CA ASP A 662 -5.10 -63.28 -0.60
C ASP A 662 -6.05 -63.63 0.57
N GLU A 663 -7.35 -63.50 0.26
CA GLU A 663 -8.60 -63.75 1.03
C GLU A 663 -9.22 -62.60 1.85
#